data_AF-A0A832BXG9-F1
#
_entry.id   AF-A0A832BXG9-F1
#
_cell.length_a   1.000
_cell.length_b   1.000
_cell.length_c   1.000
_cell.angle_alpha   90.00
_cell.angle_beta   90.00
_cell.angle_gamma   90.00
#
_symmetry.space_group_name_H-M   'P 1'
#
loop_
_entity.id
_entity.type
_entity.pdbx_description
1 polymer ?
#
loop_
_entity_poly.entity_id
_entity_poly.type
_entity_poly.pdbx_seq_one_letter_code
_entity_poly.pdbx_strand_id
1 'polypeptide(L)'
;MDFKKNYYEILEVSGTATKEEIKASYRRLAKKYHPDTNLNDESCNEKFKMINEAHQVIGNEIIRQKYDEFRKTRNLQEQQRTNPSNTNKTASRRSYYQKKTGLRETRFYVRGKIIVNFWGDEALDVAWQHGHERRYKIHPTKADVEIEEQNIFKINNIPTLYLKAYKESDLFASPLSQPIKCLVRTATEELRYELHLNDIRIKDIQLEGITKHEGRSFGLLKGDIYAYASKYDKVEEVEEVTEWFGETGRFEINSNDDTLRIRKEYYNKDGSVFWGPWQASPNPVRKTVTAFEAANGCSGWLIVPLLVFAIIFFPRVLIGLGFIAIIALLFLVAEILKVLFKGRGAILGMMIIGLIMLAALFGTRGKMGTRQSGFRQTKDSVARIITTRKTTTEKTNAQSPRNTDSLLSHYIQWENFDGSLHNITMSVRMKDFIQSVAQDQGSETVNFRLDYSGIYSKMISSDYQKMDLIFLAFDSLRIRDSLDEIRFAKAIVSSVQSLPYYLVLNKGCDDYYVDQYVQDFMKNCAQDCCVGNEAYGVRTPIEFAGDLKGDCDTRAVFLYTVLSHFGYKVALLVSGYYKHALIAISIPGNKVPDGVSTIINENQYYLWETTSKGFEIGHIPPQMSNLEHWNVALLNAK
;
A
#
# COMPACT_ATOMS: atom_id res chain seq x y z
N MET A 1 11.42 -19.10 12.37
CA MET A 1 11.60 -18.81 13.81
C MET A 1 10.70 -19.72 14.61
N ASP A 2 11.23 -20.35 15.67
CA ASP A 2 10.46 -21.19 16.58
C ASP A 2 10.20 -20.45 17.90
N PHE A 3 9.02 -19.84 18.03
CA PHE A 3 8.65 -19.04 19.19
C PHE A 3 8.48 -19.84 20.50
N LYS A 4 8.67 -21.17 20.47
CA LYS A 4 8.64 -22.01 21.68
C LYS A 4 9.95 -21.98 22.47
N LYS A 5 11.09 -21.80 21.80
CA LYS A 5 12.44 -21.83 22.42
C LYS A 5 12.68 -20.62 23.32
N ASN A 6 13.45 -20.78 24.40
CA ASN A 6 13.89 -19.66 25.25
C ASN A 6 15.25 -19.14 24.78
N TYR A 7 15.24 -18.11 23.94
CA TYR A 7 16.47 -17.55 23.34
C TYR A 7 17.36 -16.81 24.35
N TYR A 8 16.80 -16.36 25.49
CA TYR A 8 17.59 -15.78 26.58
C TYR A 8 18.44 -16.84 27.31
N GLU A 9 17.89 -18.03 27.51
CA GLU A 9 18.62 -19.16 28.10
C GLU A 9 19.71 -19.68 27.16
N ILE A 10 19.43 -19.72 25.84
CA ILE A 10 20.41 -20.15 24.83
C ILE A 10 21.62 -19.20 24.77
N LEU A 11 21.41 -17.89 24.97
CA LEU A 11 22.50 -16.92 25.07
C LEU A 11 23.01 -16.71 26.51
N GLU A 12 22.56 -17.49 27.49
CA GLU A 12 22.98 -17.39 28.89
C GLU A 12 22.85 -15.96 29.47
N VAL A 13 21.76 -15.25 29.14
CA VAL A 13 21.51 -13.86 29.53
C VAL A 13 20.12 -13.68 30.15
N SER A 14 19.95 -12.66 30.99
CA SER A 14 18.65 -12.33 31.56
C SER A 14 17.66 -11.82 30.50
N GLY A 15 16.36 -11.99 30.72
CA GLY A 15 15.30 -11.35 29.93
C GLY A 15 15.39 -9.82 29.93
N THR A 16 16.02 -9.23 30.95
CA THR A 16 16.28 -7.79 31.08
C THR A 16 17.68 -7.39 30.59
N ALA A 17 18.43 -8.30 29.96
CA ALA A 17 19.80 -8.02 29.55
C ALA A 17 19.85 -6.87 28.52
N THR A 18 20.86 -6.03 28.69
CA THR A 18 21.17 -4.92 27.78
C THR A 18 21.71 -5.44 26.45
N LYS A 19 21.69 -4.60 25.40
CA LYS A 19 22.17 -4.97 24.06
C LYS A 19 23.66 -5.35 24.09
N GLU A 20 24.42 -4.67 24.95
CA GLU A 20 25.84 -4.89 25.19
C GLU A 20 26.10 -6.26 25.83
N GLU A 21 25.30 -6.65 26.83
CA GLU A 21 25.40 -7.95 27.50
C GLU A 21 25.05 -9.11 26.57
N ILE A 22 24.01 -8.96 25.75
CA ILE A 22 23.60 -9.95 24.74
C ILE A 22 24.72 -10.14 23.71
N LYS A 23 25.30 -9.05 23.23
CA LYS A 23 26.41 -9.07 22.25
C LYS A 23 27.69 -9.67 22.85
N ALA A 24 27.98 -9.37 24.11
CA ALA A 24 29.13 -9.93 24.82
C ALA A 24 28.98 -11.45 25.03
N SER A 25 27.78 -11.91 25.43
CA SER A 25 27.51 -13.33 25.64
C SER A 25 27.53 -14.11 24.33
N TYR A 26 26.94 -13.56 23.26
CA TYR A 26 27.02 -14.16 21.92
C TYR A 26 28.47 -14.34 21.47
N ARG A 27 29.33 -13.33 21.60
CA ARG A 27 30.75 -13.43 21.22
C ARG A 27 31.49 -14.50 22.02
N ARG A 28 31.22 -14.60 23.32
CA ARG A 28 31.80 -15.63 24.20
C ARG A 28 31.39 -17.04 23.76
N LEU A 29 30.10 -17.24 23.50
CA LEU A 29 29.52 -18.54 23.13
C LEU A 29 29.87 -18.93 21.69
N ALA A 30 29.83 -18.00 20.74
CA ALA A 30 30.22 -18.22 19.36
C ALA A 30 31.70 -18.62 19.23
N LYS A 31 32.60 -18.02 20.02
CA LYS A 31 34.01 -18.42 20.07
C LYS A 31 34.21 -19.79 20.70
N LYS A 32 33.41 -20.14 21.71
CA LYS A 32 33.49 -21.43 22.42
C LYS A 32 33.01 -22.60 21.57
N TYR A 33 31.95 -22.39 20.79
CA TYR A 33 31.31 -23.43 19.98
C TYR A 33 31.57 -23.29 18.48
N HIS A 34 32.56 -22.49 18.07
CA HIS A 34 32.86 -22.27 16.65
C HIS A 34 33.21 -23.60 15.95
N PRO A 35 32.70 -23.86 14.74
CA PRO A 35 32.99 -25.10 14.01
C PRO A 35 34.49 -25.25 13.70
N ASP A 36 35.19 -24.15 13.39
CA ASP A 36 36.63 -24.19 13.09
C ASP A 36 37.51 -24.55 14.30
N THR A 37 37.06 -24.29 15.53
CA THR A 37 37.82 -24.63 16.75
C THR A 37 37.40 -25.97 17.36
N ASN A 38 36.27 -26.54 16.92
CA ASN A 38 35.71 -27.80 17.42
C ASN A 38 35.39 -28.74 16.25
N LEU A 39 36.41 -29.00 15.42
CA LEU A 39 36.30 -29.88 14.26
C LEU A 39 35.92 -31.30 14.72
N ASN A 40 34.84 -31.85 14.14
CA ASN A 40 34.26 -33.18 14.39
C ASN A 40 33.33 -33.34 15.62
N ASP A 41 32.91 -32.28 16.30
CA ASP A 41 31.86 -32.35 17.32
C ASP A 41 30.51 -31.81 16.79
N GLU A 42 29.63 -32.73 16.39
CA GLU A 42 28.31 -32.44 15.85
C GLU A 42 27.41 -31.70 16.88
N SER A 43 27.63 -31.94 18.18
CA SER A 43 26.93 -31.24 19.27
C SER A 43 27.33 -29.76 19.34
N CYS A 44 28.60 -29.44 19.06
CA CYS A 44 29.06 -28.05 18.99
C CYS A 44 28.44 -27.31 17.80
N ASN A 45 28.26 -27.98 16.67
CA ASN A 45 27.64 -27.39 15.48
C ASN A 45 26.16 -27.06 15.71
N GLU A 46 25.40 -27.98 16.34
CA GLU A 46 24.01 -27.72 16.71
C GLU A 46 23.88 -26.57 17.71
N LYS A 47 24.75 -26.54 18.74
CA LYS A 47 24.77 -25.44 19.72
C LYS A 47 25.11 -24.11 19.05
N PHE A 48 26.08 -24.08 18.14
CA PHE A 48 26.45 -22.88 17.39
C PHE A 48 25.28 -22.37 16.55
N LYS A 49 24.54 -23.27 15.89
CA LYS A 49 23.33 -22.93 15.15
C LYS A 49 22.25 -22.33 16.07
N MET A 50 22.02 -22.91 17.24
CA MET A 50 21.06 -22.38 18.23
C MET A 50 21.49 -21.01 18.79
N ILE A 51 22.79 -20.82 19.04
CA ILE A 51 23.35 -19.53 19.51
C ILE A 51 23.17 -18.44 18.45
N ASN A 52 23.39 -18.76 17.17
CA ASN A 52 23.14 -17.84 16.06
C ASN A 52 21.65 -17.50 15.92
N GLU A 53 20.77 -18.50 15.98
CA GLU A 53 19.32 -18.31 15.95
C GLU A 53 18.86 -17.42 17.10
N ALA A 54 19.36 -17.66 18.32
CA ALA A 54 19.03 -16.86 19.49
C ALA A 54 19.48 -15.40 19.36
N HIS A 55 20.70 -15.15 18.90
CA HIS A 55 21.21 -13.80 18.69
C HIS A 55 20.47 -13.06 17.56
N GLN A 56 19.99 -13.76 16.53
CA GLN A 56 19.13 -13.15 15.50
C GLN A 56 17.79 -12.69 16.05
N VAL A 57 17.23 -13.42 17.02
CA VAL A 57 15.91 -13.10 17.61
C VAL A 57 16.01 -12.04 18.69
N ILE A 58 16.91 -12.18 19.67
CA ILE A 58 17.00 -11.26 20.83
C ILE A 58 18.10 -10.20 20.69
N GLY A 59 18.96 -10.27 19.66
CA GLY A 59 19.96 -9.24 19.37
C GLY A 59 19.42 -8.07 18.55
N ASN A 60 18.33 -8.25 17.79
CA ASN A 60 17.62 -7.19 17.08
C ASN A 60 16.46 -6.67 17.94
N GLU A 61 16.36 -5.36 18.13
CA GLU A 61 15.41 -4.75 19.06
C GLU A 61 13.94 -4.90 18.65
N ILE A 62 13.64 -4.80 17.35
CA ILE A 62 12.27 -4.95 16.82
C ILE A 62 11.82 -6.42 16.94
N ILE A 63 12.71 -7.36 16.61
CA ILE A 63 12.42 -8.79 16.68
C ILE A 63 12.32 -9.24 18.15
N ARG A 64 13.20 -8.73 19.01
CA ARG A 64 13.19 -8.95 20.46
C ARG A 64 11.88 -8.46 21.09
N GLN A 65 11.40 -7.27 20.72
CA GLN A 65 10.11 -6.75 21.19
C GLN A 65 8.95 -7.67 20.81
N LYS A 66 8.88 -8.12 19.56
CA LYS A 66 7.86 -9.08 19.09
C LYS A 66 7.97 -10.43 19.82
N TYR A 67 9.18 -10.91 20.07
CA TYR A 67 9.45 -12.14 20.81
C TYR A 67 9.05 -12.03 22.30
N ASP A 68 9.33 -10.89 22.94
CA ASP A 68 8.98 -10.62 24.33
C ASP A 68 7.46 -10.46 24.52
N GLU A 69 6.78 -9.82 23.56
CA GLU A 69 5.32 -9.71 23.53
C GLU A 69 4.66 -11.08 23.41
N PHE A 70 5.21 -11.95 22.54
CA PHE A 70 4.77 -13.33 22.40
C PHE A 70 4.99 -14.15 23.70
N ARG A 71 6.17 -14.06 24.32
CA ARG A 71 6.46 -14.76 25.60
C ARG A 71 5.56 -14.29 26.76
N LYS A 72 5.29 -12.99 26.87
CA LYS A 72 4.37 -12.44 27.89
C LYS A 72 2.96 -12.98 27.71
N THR A 73 2.46 -13.01 26.47
CA THR A 73 1.14 -13.56 26.13
C THR A 73 1.04 -15.05 26.47
N ARG A 74 2.09 -15.83 26.21
CA ARG A 74 2.16 -17.25 26.57
C ARG A 74 2.20 -17.48 28.08
N ASN A 75 3.03 -16.73 28.82
CA ASN A 75 3.11 -16.83 30.28
C ASN A 75 1.78 -16.44 30.95
N LEU A 76 1.03 -15.50 30.37
CA LEU A 76 -0.33 -15.15 30.82
C LEU A 76 -1.33 -16.30 30.61
N GLN A 77 -1.18 -17.08 29.54
CA GLN A 77 -2.01 -18.27 29.28
C GLN A 77 -1.61 -19.48 30.15
N GLU A 78 -0.33 -19.63 30.49
CA GLU A 78 0.16 -20.68 31.40
C GLU A 78 -0.18 -20.39 32.87
N GLN A 79 -0.10 -19.14 33.32
CA GLN A 79 -0.51 -18.74 34.67
C GLN A 79 -2.03 -18.89 34.91
N GLN A 80 -2.84 -18.83 33.86
CA GLN A 80 -4.28 -19.13 33.93
C GLN A 80 -4.57 -20.64 34.05
N ARG A 81 -3.59 -21.51 33.78
CA ARG A 81 -3.72 -22.98 33.87
C ARG A 81 -3.25 -23.56 35.22
N THR A 82 -2.51 -22.82 36.05
CA THR A 82 -1.83 -23.37 37.24
C THR A 82 -2.33 -22.87 38.61
N ASN A 83 -3.54 -22.32 38.71
CA ASN A 83 -4.16 -22.01 40.02
C ASN A 83 -5.32 -22.97 40.34
N PRO A 84 -5.09 -24.06 41.09
CA PRO A 84 -6.15 -24.92 41.59
C PRO A 84 -6.52 -24.51 43.02
N SER A 85 -7.45 -23.56 43.19
CA SER A 85 -8.26 -23.43 44.43
C SER A 85 -9.16 -22.18 44.42
N ASN A 86 -10.34 -22.30 43.80
CA ASN A 86 -11.62 -22.14 44.50
C ASN A 86 -12.74 -22.44 43.52
N THR A 87 -13.42 -23.55 43.78
CA THR A 87 -14.61 -23.99 43.07
C THR A 87 -15.80 -23.07 43.36
N ASN A 88 -16.69 -23.04 42.36
CA ASN A 88 -18.09 -22.60 42.43
C ASN A 88 -18.35 -21.10 42.26
N LYS A 89 -18.43 -20.68 40.99
CA LYS A 89 -19.65 -20.02 40.48
C LYS A 89 -19.81 -20.29 39.00
N THR A 90 -20.96 -20.86 38.68
CA THR A 90 -21.50 -21.22 37.38
C THR A 90 -21.28 -20.10 36.35
N ALA A 91 -20.22 -20.22 35.52
CA ALA A 91 -20.06 -19.38 34.35
C ALA A 91 -20.94 -19.94 33.24
N SER A 92 -22.11 -19.32 33.07
CA SER A 92 -22.90 -19.39 31.84
C SER A 92 -21.97 -19.30 30.63
N ARG A 93 -21.91 -20.37 29.83
CA ARG A 93 -21.33 -20.35 28.49
C ARG A 93 -22.07 -19.26 27.71
N ARG A 94 -21.41 -18.13 27.46
CA ARG A 94 -21.92 -17.11 26.55
C ARG A 94 -21.52 -17.51 25.13
N SER A 95 -22.52 -17.95 24.38
CA SER A 95 -22.49 -18.19 22.94
C SER A 95 -22.46 -16.86 22.18
N TYR A 96 -21.56 -16.72 21.21
CA TYR A 96 -21.51 -15.57 20.30
C TYR A 96 -22.00 -15.99 18.92
N TYR A 97 -22.62 -15.09 18.16
CA TYR A 97 -23.18 -15.43 16.84
C TYR A 97 -22.63 -14.50 15.76
N GLN A 98 -22.17 -15.07 14.66
CA GLN A 98 -21.76 -14.37 13.45
C GLN A 98 -22.86 -14.49 12.40
N LYS A 99 -23.37 -13.37 11.90
CA LYS A 99 -24.24 -13.35 10.71
C LYS A 99 -23.37 -13.36 9.46
N LYS A 100 -23.38 -14.47 8.72
CA LYS A 100 -22.76 -14.56 7.40
C LYS A 100 -23.82 -14.28 6.34
N THR A 101 -23.62 -13.21 5.58
CA THR A 101 -24.38 -12.94 4.36
C THR A 101 -23.58 -13.51 3.19
N GLY A 102 -24.00 -14.67 2.70
CA GLY A 102 -23.41 -15.34 1.55
C GLY A 102 -24.13 -14.95 0.25
N LEU A 103 -23.41 -15.00 -0.86
CA LEU A 103 -24.00 -14.99 -2.20
C LEU A 103 -23.88 -16.40 -2.77
N ARG A 104 -25.01 -17.02 -3.04
CA ARG A 104 -25.08 -18.32 -3.71
C ARG A 104 -25.14 -18.08 -5.21
N GLU A 105 -24.05 -18.38 -5.92
CA GLU A 105 -24.06 -18.43 -7.38
C GLU A 105 -24.79 -19.71 -7.83
N THR A 106 -25.86 -19.53 -8.58
CA THR A 106 -26.56 -20.60 -9.29
C THR A 106 -26.23 -20.46 -10.77
N ARG A 107 -25.51 -21.45 -11.32
CA ARG A 107 -25.22 -21.56 -12.75
C ARG A 107 -26.24 -22.46 -13.44
N PHE A 108 -26.72 -22.02 -14.59
CA PHE A 108 -27.62 -22.79 -15.42
C PHE A 108 -27.32 -22.56 -16.91
N TYR A 109 -27.57 -23.57 -17.72
CA TYR A 109 -27.52 -23.49 -19.17
C TYR A 109 -28.87 -23.03 -19.69
N VAL A 110 -28.87 -22.21 -20.73
CA VAL A 110 -30.07 -21.66 -21.35
C VAL A 110 -30.09 -22.00 -22.83
N ARG A 111 -31.27 -22.39 -23.30
CA ARG A 111 -31.62 -22.40 -24.73
C ARG A 111 -32.74 -21.40 -24.95
N GLY A 112 -32.64 -20.61 -26.01
CA GLY A 112 -33.67 -19.63 -26.32
C GLY A 112 -33.61 -19.11 -27.74
N LYS A 113 -34.32 -18.01 -27.99
CA LYS A 113 -34.23 -17.21 -29.20
C LYS A 113 -33.51 -15.91 -28.88
N ILE A 114 -32.48 -15.56 -29.63
CA ILE A 114 -31.81 -14.26 -29.52
C ILE A 114 -32.23 -13.36 -30.66
N ILE A 115 -32.43 -12.08 -30.35
CA ILE A 115 -32.70 -11.00 -31.29
C ILE A 115 -31.61 -9.95 -31.09
N VAL A 116 -30.83 -9.68 -32.13
CA VAL A 116 -29.70 -8.75 -32.10
C VAL A 116 -29.92 -7.66 -33.15
N ASN A 117 -30.01 -6.41 -32.69
CA ASN A 117 -29.92 -5.25 -33.57
C ASN A 117 -28.46 -5.10 -34.01
N PHE A 118 -28.24 -4.87 -35.30
CA PHE A 118 -26.89 -4.69 -35.83
C PHE A 118 -26.83 -3.64 -36.93
N TRP A 119 -25.61 -3.19 -37.21
CA TRP A 119 -25.26 -2.55 -38.48
C TRP A 119 -24.12 -3.31 -39.16
N GLY A 120 -24.02 -3.22 -40.48
CA GLY A 120 -23.00 -3.89 -41.30
C GLY A 120 -22.63 -3.05 -42.52
N ASP A 121 -21.46 -3.33 -43.09
CA ASP A 121 -20.92 -2.59 -44.23
C ASP A 121 -21.66 -2.90 -45.55
N GLU A 122 -21.52 -1.99 -46.52
CA GLU A 122 -22.38 -1.66 -47.69
C GLU A 122 -22.90 -2.80 -48.62
N ALA A 123 -22.57 -4.07 -48.40
CA ALA A 123 -22.82 -5.14 -49.37
C ALA A 123 -23.96 -6.13 -49.05
N LEU A 124 -24.86 -5.85 -48.11
CA LEU A 124 -26.05 -6.70 -47.88
C LEU A 124 -27.14 -6.41 -48.93
N ASP A 125 -26.90 -6.74 -50.20
CA ASP A 125 -27.97 -6.90 -51.21
C ASP A 125 -28.25 -8.38 -51.46
N VAL A 126 -29.52 -8.72 -51.35
CA VAL A 126 -30.05 -10.08 -51.45
C VAL A 126 -30.14 -10.48 -52.93
N ALA A 127 -29.24 -11.36 -53.40
CA ALA A 127 -29.52 -12.25 -54.54
C ALA A 127 -28.61 -13.48 -54.50
N TRP A 128 -29.19 -14.61 -54.11
CA TRP A 128 -28.64 -15.96 -54.23
C TRP A 128 -28.56 -16.38 -55.70
N GLN A 129 -27.65 -15.80 -56.47
CA GLN A 129 -27.32 -16.31 -57.79
C GLN A 129 -25.81 -16.16 -58.01
N HIS A 130 -25.13 -17.32 -58.09
CA HIS A 130 -23.73 -17.53 -58.47
C HIS A 130 -22.69 -17.38 -57.34
N GLY A 131 -22.60 -18.42 -56.49
CA GLY A 131 -21.31 -19.09 -56.20
C GLY A 131 -20.19 -18.36 -55.46
N HIS A 132 -20.37 -17.14 -54.96
CA HIS A 132 -19.34 -16.45 -54.17
C HIS A 132 -19.85 -16.08 -52.77
N GLU A 133 -19.37 -16.82 -51.78
CA GLU A 133 -19.63 -16.61 -50.35
C GLU A 133 -18.97 -15.29 -49.90
N ARG A 134 -19.74 -14.18 -49.87
CA ARG A 134 -19.28 -12.92 -49.26
C ARG A 134 -19.52 -12.98 -47.75
N ARG A 135 -18.46 -12.89 -46.95
CA ARG A 135 -18.56 -12.76 -45.49
C ARG A 135 -18.86 -11.30 -45.13
N TYR A 136 -20.01 -11.05 -44.50
CA TYR A 136 -20.38 -9.73 -44.00
C TYR A 136 -19.87 -9.56 -42.58
N LYS A 137 -19.29 -8.39 -42.28
CA LYS A 137 -18.93 -8.02 -40.91
C LYS A 137 -20.14 -7.35 -40.25
N ILE A 138 -20.68 -8.02 -39.24
CA ILE A 138 -21.84 -7.54 -38.49
C ILE A 138 -21.35 -6.91 -37.18
N HIS A 139 -21.87 -5.73 -36.86
CA HIS A 139 -21.60 -4.99 -35.63
C HIS A 139 -22.86 -4.95 -34.75
N PRO A 140 -22.95 -5.81 -33.72
CA PRO A 140 -24.08 -5.82 -32.79
C PRO A 140 -24.18 -4.52 -31.99
N THR A 141 -25.41 -4.05 -31.74
CA THR A 141 -25.67 -2.87 -30.89
C THR A 141 -26.48 -3.21 -29.65
N LYS A 142 -27.54 -4.01 -29.80
CA LYS A 142 -28.45 -4.41 -28.71
C LYS A 142 -28.87 -5.85 -28.91
N ALA A 143 -28.87 -6.64 -27.84
CA ALA A 143 -29.36 -8.01 -27.84
C ALA A 143 -30.44 -8.19 -26.78
N ASP A 144 -31.52 -8.86 -27.16
CA ASP A 144 -32.57 -9.35 -26.28
C ASP A 144 -32.71 -10.87 -26.48
N VAL A 145 -33.00 -11.62 -25.43
CA VAL A 145 -33.09 -13.09 -25.47
C VAL A 145 -34.42 -13.56 -24.87
N GLU A 146 -35.12 -14.46 -25.57
CA GLU A 146 -36.35 -15.10 -25.11
C GLU A 146 -36.08 -16.56 -24.75
N ILE A 147 -36.47 -16.98 -23.54
CA ILE A 147 -36.21 -18.30 -22.98
C ILE A 147 -37.53 -18.86 -22.44
N GLU A 148 -37.83 -20.13 -22.73
CA GLU A 148 -38.91 -20.84 -22.06
C GLU A 148 -38.37 -21.49 -20.77
N GLU A 149 -39.16 -21.52 -19.70
CA GLU A 149 -38.72 -22.08 -18.41
C GLU A 149 -38.17 -23.52 -18.53
N GLN A 150 -38.78 -24.35 -19.36
CA GLN A 150 -38.32 -25.73 -19.66
C GLN A 150 -36.95 -25.82 -20.34
N ASN A 151 -36.45 -24.71 -20.89
CA ASN A 151 -35.17 -24.62 -21.57
C ASN A 151 -34.05 -24.04 -20.67
N ILE A 152 -34.26 -24.06 -19.35
CA ILE A 152 -33.27 -23.70 -18.33
C ILE A 152 -32.78 -24.98 -17.63
N PHE A 153 -31.51 -25.31 -17.81
CA PHE A 153 -30.93 -26.56 -17.31
C PHE A 153 -29.93 -26.31 -16.19
N LYS A 154 -30.07 -27.01 -15.07
CA LYS A 154 -29.05 -26.99 -14.00
C LYS A 154 -27.78 -27.68 -14.47
N ILE A 155 -26.63 -27.24 -13.98
CA ILE A 155 -25.31 -27.76 -14.39
C ILE A 155 -25.16 -29.28 -14.24
N ASN A 156 -25.83 -29.89 -13.26
CA ASN A 156 -25.78 -31.34 -13.01
C ASN A 156 -26.85 -32.13 -13.77
N ASN A 157 -27.72 -31.48 -14.54
CA ASN A 157 -28.83 -32.11 -15.25
C ASN A 157 -29.07 -31.43 -16.61
N ILE A 158 -28.12 -31.63 -17.53
CA ILE A 158 -28.18 -31.08 -18.89
C ILE A 158 -28.61 -32.21 -19.84
N PRO A 159 -29.70 -32.04 -20.61
CA PRO A 159 -30.12 -33.04 -21.58
C PRO A 159 -29.05 -33.29 -22.67
N THR A 160 -28.87 -34.55 -23.06
CA THR A 160 -27.92 -34.92 -24.13
C THR A 160 -28.20 -34.20 -25.45
N LEU A 161 -29.48 -33.96 -25.77
CA LEU A 161 -29.88 -33.18 -26.94
C LEU A 161 -29.38 -31.73 -26.88
N TYR A 162 -29.38 -31.10 -25.70
CA TYR A 162 -28.83 -29.76 -25.53
C TYR A 162 -27.32 -29.76 -25.82
N LEU A 163 -26.56 -30.69 -25.22
CA LEU A 163 -25.11 -30.76 -25.41
C LEU A 163 -24.72 -31.02 -26.87
N LYS A 164 -25.51 -31.84 -27.59
CA LYS A 164 -25.31 -32.07 -29.02
C LYS A 164 -25.53 -30.78 -29.81
N ALA A 165 -26.67 -30.11 -29.60
CA ALA A 165 -26.98 -28.86 -30.29
C ALA A 165 -25.97 -27.74 -29.96
N TYR A 166 -25.52 -27.65 -28.70
CA TYR A 166 -24.48 -26.73 -28.25
C TYR A 166 -23.17 -26.92 -29.01
N LYS A 167 -22.71 -28.17 -29.17
CA LYS A 167 -21.47 -28.49 -29.90
C LYS A 167 -21.58 -28.24 -31.40
N GLU A 168 -22.77 -28.41 -31.97
CA GLU A 168 -23.05 -28.15 -33.38
C GLU A 168 -23.34 -26.67 -33.69
N SER A 169 -23.47 -25.83 -32.66
CA SER A 169 -23.73 -24.40 -32.82
C SER A 169 -22.43 -23.59 -32.85
N ASP A 170 -22.41 -22.56 -33.71
CA ASP A 170 -21.24 -21.73 -33.93
C ASP A 170 -21.07 -20.71 -32.79
N LEU A 171 -19.82 -20.48 -32.41
CA LEU A 171 -19.48 -19.46 -31.43
C LEU A 171 -19.79 -18.07 -32.01
N PHE A 172 -20.58 -17.29 -31.28
CA PHE A 172 -20.86 -15.92 -31.67
C PHE A 172 -19.68 -15.02 -31.29
N ALA A 173 -18.74 -14.87 -32.23
CA ALA A 173 -17.48 -14.17 -32.00
C ALA A 173 -17.62 -12.64 -31.89
N SER A 174 -18.78 -12.07 -32.23
CA SER A 174 -19.00 -10.63 -32.14
C SER A 174 -19.40 -10.22 -30.72
N PRO A 175 -18.75 -9.20 -30.12
CA PRO A 175 -19.03 -8.81 -28.75
C PRO A 175 -20.46 -8.26 -28.61
N LEU A 176 -21.18 -8.74 -27.59
CA LEU A 176 -22.48 -8.22 -27.18
C LEU A 176 -22.34 -7.40 -25.90
N SER A 177 -23.07 -6.30 -25.80
CA SER A 177 -23.16 -5.53 -24.55
C SER A 177 -23.82 -6.38 -23.45
N GLN A 178 -23.19 -6.45 -22.27
CA GLN A 178 -23.66 -7.21 -21.10
C GLN A 178 -24.05 -6.26 -19.95
N PRO A 179 -24.98 -6.65 -19.06
CA PRO A 179 -25.81 -7.85 -19.10
C PRO A 179 -26.88 -7.81 -20.21
N ILE A 180 -27.29 -8.99 -20.69
CA ILE A 180 -28.32 -9.13 -21.73
C ILE A 180 -29.71 -9.20 -21.07
N LYS A 181 -30.69 -8.53 -21.68
CA LYS A 181 -32.09 -8.59 -21.27
C LYS A 181 -32.70 -9.92 -21.72
N CYS A 182 -33.10 -10.73 -20.75
CA CYS A 182 -33.69 -12.04 -20.96
C CYS A 182 -35.16 -12.05 -20.51
N LEU A 183 -36.06 -12.41 -21.43
CA LEU A 183 -37.47 -12.65 -21.16
C LEU A 183 -37.68 -14.15 -20.95
N VAL A 184 -38.04 -14.55 -19.74
CA VAL A 184 -38.35 -15.93 -19.40
C VAL A 184 -39.86 -16.11 -19.37
N ARG A 185 -40.39 -16.96 -20.26
CA ARG A 185 -41.81 -17.31 -20.34
C ARG A 185 -42.09 -18.54 -19.46
N THR A 186 -42.94 -18.39 -18.46
CA THR A 186 -43.48 -19.50 -17.66
C THR A 186 -44.90 -19.82 -18.13
N ALA A 187 -45.51 -20.89 -17.58
CA ALA A 187 -46.89 -21.26 -17.93
C ALA A 187 -47.93 -20.18 -17.56
N THR A 188 -47.60 -19.25 -16.66
CA THR A 188 -48.55 -18.28 -16.10
C THR A 188 -48.10 -16.82 -16.23
N GLU A 189 -46.80 -16.53 -16.37
CA GLU A 189 -46.25 -15.17 -16.32
C GLU A 189 -45.03 -15.00 -17.25
N GLU A 190 -44.75 -13.74 -17.60
CA GLU A 190 -43.51 -13.34 -18.27
C GLU A 190 -42.57 -12.62 -17.30
N LEU A 191 -41.41 -13.20 -17.04
CA LEU A 191 -40.42 -12.67 -16.11
C LEU A 191 -39.24 -12.06 -16.86
N ARG A 192 -38.85 -10.84 -16.49
CA ARG A 192 -37.73 -10.12 -17.10
C ARG A 192 -36.51 -10.19 -16.20
N TYR A 193 -35.40 -10.66 -16.75
CA TYR A 193 -34.12 -10.76 -16.07
C TYR A 193 -33.03 -10.03 -16.85
N GLU A 194 -32.03 -9.53 -16.15
CA GLU A 194 -30.76 -9.08 -16.75
C GLU A 194 -29.71 -10.12 -16.39
N LEU A 195 -29.25 -10.89 -17.38
CA LEU A 195 -28.35 -12.02 -17.19
C LEU A 195 -27.03 -11.79 -17.89
N HIS A 196 -25.94 -12.14 -17.22
CA HIS A 196 -24.62 -12.28 -17.86
C HIS A 196 -24.57 -13.63 -18.57
N LEU A 197 -24.56 -13.60 -19.90
CA LEU A 197 -24.45 -14.80 -20.73
C LEU A 197 -23.00 -15.01 -21.18
N ASN A 198 -22.53 -16.25 -21.06
CA ASN A 198 -21.16 -16.63 -21.40
C ASN A 198 -21.16 -17.80 -22.40
N ASP A 199 -20.10 -17.90 -23.20
CA ASP A 199 -19.94 -18.87 -24.30
C ASP A 199 -21.20 -18.90 -25.20
N ILE A 200 -21.58 -17.71 -25.68
CA ILE A 200 -22.78 -17.51 -26.49
C ILE A 200 -22.57 -18.18 -27.85
N ARG A 201 -23.41 -19.15 -28.15
CA ARG A 201 -23.44 -19.84 -29.43
C ARG A 201 -24.78 -19.65 -30.09
N ILE A 202 -24.76 -19.46 -31.41
CA ILE A 202 -25.98 -19.23 -32.19
C ILE A 202 -26.07 -20.23 -33.33
N LYS A 203 -27.27 -20.78 -33.53
CA LYS A 203 -27.63 -21.64 -34.65
C LYS A 203 -28.82 -21.05 -35.40
N ASP A 204 -29.03 -21.46 -36.64
CA ASP A 204 -30.19 -21.09 -37.46
C ASP A 204 -30.38 -19.56 -37.59
N ILE A 205 -29.28 -18.87 -37.91
CA ILE A 205 -29.24 -17.41 -38.04
C ILE A 205 -30.10 -16.94 -39.21
N GLN A 206 -30.99 -15.98 -38.95
CA GLN A 206 -31.83 -15.30 -39.93
C GLN A 206 -31.64 -13.78 -39.81
N LEU A 207 -31.57 -13.10 -40.95
CA LEU A 207 -31.49 -11.63 -40.99
C LEU A 207 -32.83 -11.07 -41.49
N GLU A 208 -33.40 -10.13 -40.75
CA GLU A 208 -34.68 -9.49 -41.05
C GLU A 208 -34.59 -7.97 -41.03
N GLY A 209 -35.52 -7.31 -41.73
CA GLY A 209 -35.71 -5.86 -41.65
C GLY A 209 -34.48 -5.05 -42.09
N ILE A 210 -33.73 -5.55 -43.06
CA ILE A 210 -32.51 -4.89 -43.53
C ILE A 210 -32.87 -3.59 -44.24
N THR A 211 -32.41 -2.47 -43.69
CA THR A 211 -32.56 -1.12 -44.25
C THR A 211 -31.19 -0.54 -44.54
N LYS A 212 -31.07 0.27 -45.60
CA LYS A 212 -29.81 0.91 -45.98
C LYS A 212 -29.88 2.41 -45.70
N HIS A 213 -28.87 2.93 -45.04
CA HIS A 213 -28.71 4.36 -44.78
C HIS A 213 -27.22 4.72 -44.81
N GLU A 214 -26.84 5.71 -45.64
CA GLU A 214 -25.46 6.22 -45.74
C GLU A 214 -24.38 5.13 -45.89
N GLY A 215 -24.59 4.17 -46.79
CA GLY A 215 -23.61 3.11 -47.06
C GLY A 215 -23.51 2.03 -45.97
N ARG A 216 -24.41 2.03 -44.97
CA ARG A 216 -24.52 1.00 -43.94
C ARG A 216 -25.86 0.29 -44.00
N SER A 217 -25.84 -1.00 -43.74
CA SER A 217 -27.02 -1.84 -43.61
C SER A 217 -27.36 -2.06 -42.15
N PHE A 218 -28.59 -1.74 -41.75
CA PHE A 218 -29.10 -1.94 -40.40
C PHE A 218 -30.15 -3.04 -40.44
N GLY A 219 -30.17 -3.93 -39.46
CA GLY A 219 -31.14 -5.02 -39.44
C GLY A 219 -31.23 -5.74 -38.11
N LEU A 220 -32.06 -6.77 -38.11
CA LEU A 220 -32.25 -7.69 -36.99
C LEU A 220 -31.63 -9.03 -37.33
N LEU A 221 -30.80 -9.55 -36.45
CA LEU A 221 -30.31 -10.92 -36.49
C LEU A 221 -31.12 -11.73 -35.47
N LYS A 222 -31.74 -12.80 -35.93
CA LYS A 222 -32.47 -13.76 -35.09
C LYS A 222 -31.81 -15.12 -35.17
N GLY A 223 -31.84 -15.89 -34.08
CA GLY A 223 -31.33 -17.26 -34.09
C GLY A 223 -31.61 -18.01 -32.80
N ASP A 224 -31.31 -19.30 -32.80
CA ASP A 224 -31.32 -20.16 -31.62
C ASP A 224 -30.05 -19.90 -30.80
N ILE A 225 -30.19 -19.46 -29.56
CA ILE A 225 -29.06 -19.23 -28.65
C ILE A 225 -28.87 -20.41 -27.70
N TYR A 226 -27.60 -20.78 -27.50
CA TYR A 226 -27.14 -21.67 -26.46
C TYR A 226 -26.03 -20.97 -25.66
N ALA A 227 -26.20 -20.88 -24.35
CA ALA A 227 -25.24 -20.21 -23.47
C ALA A 227 -25.36 -20.75 -22.04
N TYR A 228 -24.44 -20.35 -21.15
CA TYR A 228 -24.68 -20.49 -19.72
C TYR A 228 -24.79 -19.13 -19.04
N ALA A 229 -25.69 -19.05 -18.06
CA ALA A 229 -26.02 -17.88 -17.28
C ALA A 229 -25.68 -18.10 -15.80
N SER A 230 -25.23 -17.03 -15.14
CA SER A 230 -24.99 -16.99 -13.70
C SER A 230 -26.02 -16.09 -13.02
N LYS A 231 -26.73 -16.62 -12.00
CA LYS A 231 -27.62 -15.86 -11.10
C LYS A 231 -27.05 -15.89 -9.68
N TYR A 232 -27.13 -14.78 -8.95
CA TYR A 232 -26.59 -14.65 -7.60
C TYR A 232 -27.71 -14.35 -6.60
N ASP A 233 -27.98 -15.28 -5.67
CA ASP A 233 -28.99 -15.11 -4.60
C ASP A 233 -28.30 -14.81 -3.24
N LYS A 234 -28.84 -13.90 -2.45
CA LYS A 234 -28.33 -13.62 -1.08
C LYS A 234 -28.91 -14.63 -0.09
N VAL A 235 -28.05 -15.27 0.71
CA VAL A 235 -28.44 -16.23 1.76
C VAL A 235 -27.86 -15.76 3.09
N GLU A 236 -28.67 -15.75 4.14
CA GLU A 236 -28.25 -15.41 5.51
C GLU A 236 -28.13 -16.68 6.35
N GLU A 237 -26.91 -16.98 6.84
CA GLU A 237 -26.66 -18.06 7.79
C GLU A 237 -26.03 -17.50 9.07
N VAL A 238 -26.45 -18.05 10.22
CA VAL A 238 -25.99 -17.64 11.54
C VAL A 238 -25.15 -18.76 12.13
N GLU A 239 -23.89 -18.47 12.46
CA GLU A 239 -22.95 -19.46 13.00
C GLU A 239 -22.49 -19.05 14.41
N GLU A 240 -22.36 -20.02 15.32
CA GLU A 240 -21.95 -19.79 16.70
C GLU A 240 -20.42 -19.79 16.83
N VAL A 241 -19.84 -18.72 17.39
CA VAL A 241 -18.38 -18.53 17.53
C VAL A 241 -17.98 -18.65 18.99
N THR A 242 -17.01 -19.52 19.28
CA THR A 242 -16.62 -19.89 20.65
C THR A 242 -15.23 -19.39 21.07
N GLU A 243 -14.41 -18.88 20.15
CA GLU A 243 -13.03 -18.45 20.43
C GLU A 243 -12.66 -17.14 19.69
N TRP A 244 -11.89 -16.26 20.33
CA TRP A 244 -11.46 -14.96 19.78
C TRP A 244 -10.04 -14.61 20.21
N PHE A 245 -9.35 -13.77 19.41
CA PHE A 245 -7.91 -13.51 19.51
C PHE A 245 -7.55 -12.16 20.17
N GLY A 246 -8.47 -11.19 20.16
CA GLY A 246 -8.27 -9.90 20.85
C GLY A 246 -9.37 -8.89 20.54
N GLU A 247 -9.43 -7.77 21.28
CA GLU A 247 -10.29 -6.63 20.94
C GLU A 247 -9.69 -5.84 19.76
N THR A 248 -10.51 -5.39 18.80
CA THR A 248 -10.03 -4.56 17.69
C THR A 248 -9.78 -3.10 18.08
N GLY A 249 -10.24 -2.71 19.28
CA GLY A 249 -10.29 -1.33 19.74
C GLY A 249 -11.51 -0.56 19.24
N ARG A 250 -12.33 -1.13 18.35
CA ARG A 250 -13.60 -0.54 17.92
C ARG A 250 -14.73 -0.91 18.88
N PHE A 251 -15.59 0.06 19.17
CA PHE A 251 -16.78 -0.11 19.97
C PHE A 251 -17.95 0.60 19.30
N GLU A 252 -19.14 0.08 19.55
CA GLU A 252 -20.39 0.65 19.07
C GLU A 252 -21.25 0.98 20.29
N ILE A 253 -21.89 2.14 20.22
CA ILE A 253 -22.75 2.66 21.27
C ILE A 253 -24.17 2.70 20.71
N ASN A 254 -25.11 2.06 21.41
CA ASN A 254 -26.53 2.16 21.12
C ASN A 254 -27.23 2.87 22.29
N SER A 255 -27.97 3.91 21.94
CA SER A 255 -28.73 4.75 22.86
C SER A 255 -30.21 4.67 22.50
N ASN A 256 -30.83 3.53 22.83
CA ASN A 256 -32.28 3.39 22.81
C ASN A 256 -32.76 3.20 24.25
N ASP A 257 -33.71 4.05 24.68
CA ASP A 257 -34.45 4.03 25.95
C ASP A 257 -33.62 3.93 27.25
N ASP A 258 -33.06 5.08 27.68
CA ASP A 258 -32.47 5.34 29.01
C ASP A 258 -31.34 4.39 29.48
N THR A 259 -30.88 3.44 28.64
CA THR A 259 -29.74 2.57 28.94
C THR A 259 -28.67 2.65 27.86
N LEU A 260 -27.53 3.22 28.22
CA LEU A 260 -26.34 3.28 27.38
C LEU A 260 -25.70 1.89 27.30
N ARG A 261 -25.83 1.24 26.13
CA ARG A 261 -25.24 -0.07 25.87
C ARG A 261 -24.05 0.08 24.93
N ILE A 262 -22.96 -0.58 25.27
CA ILE A 262 -21.72 -0.59 24.50
C ILE A 262 -21.42 -2.02 24.12
N ARG A 263 -21.08 -2.27 22.85
CA ARG A 263 -20.49 -3.54 22.43
C ARG A 263 -19.15 -3.28 21.76
N LYS A 264 -18.21 -4.19 21.94
CA LYS A 264 -16.87 -4.12 21.36
C LYS A 264 -16.74 -5.08 20.19
N GLU A 265 -15.90 -4.75 19.24
CA GLU A 265 -15.54 -5.63 18.13
C GLU A 265 -14.27 -6.41 18.48
N TYR A 266 -14.24 -7.68 18.09
CA TYR A 266 -13.18 -8.63 18.41
C TYR A 266 -12.62 -9.24 17.11
N TYR A 267 -11.32 -9.51 17.11
CA TYR A 267 -10.66 -10.31 16.09
C TYR A 267 -10.93 -11.80 16.33
N ASN A 268 -11.28 -12.49 15.27
CA ASN A 268 -11.28 -13.95 15.21
C ASN A 268 -9.87 -14.46 14.84
N LYS A 269 -9.61 -15.76 15.04
CA LYS A 269 -8.30 -16.39 14.75
C LYS A 269 -7.91 -16.36 13.28
N ASP A 270 -8.90 -16.27 12.38
CA ASP A 270 -8.71 -16.15 10.93
C ASP A 270 -8.52 -14.70 10.46
N GLY A 271 -8.49 -13.74 11.40
CA GLY A 271 -8.32 -12.31 11.12
C GLY A 271 -9.61 -11.57 10.75
N SER A 272 -10.75 -12.26 10.64
CA SER A 272 -12.06 -11.62 10.50
C SER A 272 -12.50 -10.95 11.80
N VAL A 273 -13.46 -10.02 11.73
CA VAL A 273 -13.95 -9.28 12.91
C VAL A 273 -15.41 -9.62 13.22
N PHE A 274 -15.76 -9.68 14.49
CA PHE A 274 -17.15 -9.87 14.94
C PHE A 274 -17.47 -8.99 16.16
N TRP A 275 -18.74 -8.64 16.31
CA TRP A 275 -19.21 -7.84 17.44
C TRP A 275 -19.56 -8.72 18.64
N GLY A 276 -19.02 -8.38 19.81
CA GLY A 276 -19.42 -8.99 21.08
C GLY A 276 -20.83 -8.57 21.51
N PRO A 277 -21.35 -9.16 22.60
CA PRO A 277 -22.67 -8.86 23.12
C PRO A 277 -22.73 -7.41 23.62
N TRP A 278 -23.93 -6.83 23.57
CA TRP A 278 -24.21 -5.55 24.22
C TRP A 278 -23.99 -5.67 25.73
N GLN A 279 -23.10 -4.84 26.26
CA GLN A 279 -22.82 -4.70 27.68
C GLN A 279 -23.39 -3.38 28.18
N ALA A 280 -23.96 -3.38 29.39
CA ALA A 280 -24.32 -2.14 30.06
C ALA A 280 -23.03 -1.38 30.43
N SER A 281 -22.95 -0.09 30.10
CA SER A 281 -21.79 0.73 30.48
C SER A 281 -21.65 0.79 32.01
N PRO A 282 -20.45 0.55 32.60
CA PRO A 282 -20.24 0.55 34.06
C PRO A 282 -20.28 1.94 34.70
N ASN A 283 -20.52 2.99 33.93
CA ASN A 283 -20.87 4.31 34.46
C ASN A 283 -22.19 4.77 33.84
N PRO A 284 -23.25 5.01 34.63
CA PRO A 284 -24.32 5.83 34.14
C PRO A 284 -23.71 7.20 33.85
N VAL A 285 -23.81 7.64 32.61
CA VAL A 285 -23.72 9.07 32.31
C VAL A 285 -24.80 9.70 33.18
N ARG A 286 -24.40 10.30 34.30
CA ARG A 286 -25.27 11.21 35.04
C ARG A 286 -25.65 12.27 34.02
N LYS A 287 -26.93 12.29 33.62
CA LYS A 287 -27.50 13.35 32.79
C LYS A 287 -27.03 14.67 33.40
N THR A 288 -26.11 15.38 32.76
CA THR A 288 -26.06 16.85 32.91
C THR A 288 -27.10 17.41 31.97
N VAL A 289 -28.35 17.02 32.20
CA VAL A 289 -29.52 17.82 31.85
C VAL A 289 -29.76 18.67 33.08
N THR A 290 -29.50 19.97 32.92
CA THR A 290 -30.08 21.08 33.68
C THR A 290 -30.21 20.88 35.20
N ALA A 291 -29.16 21.21 35.94
CA ALA A 291 -29.35 21.80 37.27
C ALA A 291 -29.60 23.33 37.13
N PHE A 292 -30.60 23.69 36.31
CA PHE A 292 -31.25 25.01 36.37
C PHE A 292 -32.58 24.94 37.13
N GLU A 293 -32.99 23.76 37.61
CA GLU A 293 -34.15 23.64 38.50
C GLU A 293 -33.75 22.84 39.74
N ALA A 294 -34.00 23.44 40.91
CA ALA A 294 -33.76 22.94 42.26
C ALA A 294 -32.34 23.09 42.87
N ALA A 295 -31.86 24.33 42.96
CA ALA A 295 -31.15 24.79 44.17
C ALA A 295 -31.23 26.31 44.28
N ASN A 296 -32.38 26.81 44.76
CA ASN A 296 -32.42 28.06 45.48
C ASN A 296 -31.51 27.91 46.72
N GLY A 297 -30.35 28.55 46.71
CA GLY A 297 -29.42 28.51 47.85
C GLY A 297 -28.08 29.16 47.51
N CYS A 298 -28.00 30.47 47.76
CA CYS A 298 -26.86 31.37 47.59
C CYS A 298 -25.47 30.76 47.84
N SER A 299 -24.55 30.94 46.87
CA SER A 299 -23.08 31.19 47.07
C SER A 299 -22.19 30.73 45.89
N GLY A 300 -22.73 30.13 44.82
CA GLY A 300 -21.92 29.61 43.70
C GLY A 300 -21.46 30.62 42.64
N TRP A 301 -22.06 31.82 42.58
CA TRP A 301 -21.80 32.80 41.50
C TRP A 301 -20.49 33.59 41.63
N LEU A 302 -19.80 33.51 42.78
CA LEU A 302 -18.50 34.18 42.99
C LEU A 302 -17.29 33.30 42.62
N ILE A 303 -17.45 31.98 42.56
CA ILE A 303 -16.31 31.05 42.42
C ILE A 303 -15.87 30.93 40.96
N VAL A 304 -16.82 30.98 40.01
CA VAL A 304 -16.53 30.84 38.58
C VAL A 304 -15.74 32.02 38.02
N PRO A 305 -16.04 33.31 38.35
CA PRO A 305 -15.21 34.43 37.95
C PRO A 305 -13.81 34.40 38.58
N LEU A 306 -13.68 33.92 39.83
CA LEU A 306 -12.40 33.83 40.54
C LEU A 306 -11.44 32.80 39.92
N LEU A 307 -11.95 31.65 39.47
CA LEU A 307 -11.14 30.64 38.78
C LEU A 307 -10.69 31.09 37.39
N VAL A 308 -11.56 31.78 36.65
CA VAL A 308 -11.20 32.36 35.34
C VAL A 308 -10.20 33.51 35.51
N PHE A 309 -10.35 34.33 36.55
CA PHE A 309 -9.36 35.36 36.90
C PHE A 309 -8.02 34.71 37.28
N ALA A 310 -7.99 33.65 38.09
CA ALA A 310 -6.77 32.95 38.45
C ALA A 310 -6.05 32.37 37.21
N ILE A 311 -6.75 31.72 36.28
CA ILE A 311 -6.10 31.12 35.09
C ILE A 311 -5.52 32.18 34.15
N ILE A 312 -6.16 33.36 34.04
CA ILE A 312 -5.71 34.44 33.15
C ILE A 312 -4.64 35.33 33.80
N PHE A 313 -4.75 35.62 35.10
CA PHE A 313 -3.84 36.53 35.81
C PHE A 313 -2.63 35.84 36.42
N PHE A 314 -2.73 34.59 36.89
CA PHE A 314 -1.65 33.90 37.59
C PHE A 314 -0.38 33.66 36.72
N PRO A 315 -0.48 33.34 35.42
CA PRO A 315 0.69 33.27 34.54
C PRO A 315 1.34 34.65 34.35
N ARG A 316 0.55 35.72 34.32
CA ARG A 316 1.03 37.11 34.16
C ARG A 316 1.71 37.63 35.43
N VAL A 317 1.25 37.23 36.61
CA VAL A 317 1.89 37.55 37.90
C VAL A 317 3.23 36.82 38.05
N LEU A 318 3.35 35.56 37.60
CA LEU A 318 4.62 34.83 37.58
C LEU A 318 5.67 35.48 36.67
N ILE A 319 5.27 35.96 35.49
CA ILE A 319 6.16 36.71 34.59
C ILE A 319 6.56 38.05 35.22
N GLY A 320 5.64 38.74 35.88
CA GLY A 320 5.92 39.98 36.60
C GLY A 320 6.88 39.80 37.79
N LEU A 321 6.71 38.73 38.57
CA LEU A 321 7.61 38.38 39.68
C LEU A 321 9.02 38.01 39.17
N GLY A 322 9.11 37.34 38.02
CA GLY A 322 10.39 37.11 37.34
C GLY A 322 11.07 38.42 36.94
N PHE A 323 10.32 39.40 36.44
CA PHE A 323 10.85 40.71 36.07
C PHE A 323 11.32 41.51 37.30
N ILE A 324 10.57 41.46 38.41
CA ILE A 324 10.96 42.10 39.68
C ILE A 324 12.20 41.42 40.27
N ALA A 325 12.32 40.09 40.18
CA ALA A 325 13.51 39.36 40.63
C ALA A 325 14.75 39.72 39.79
N ILE A 326 14.59 39.89 38.48
CA ILE A 326 15.68 40.34 37.60
C ILE A 326 16.09 41.78 37.94
N ILE A 327 15.14 42.68 38.18
CA ILE A 327 15.44 44.06 38.60
C ILE A 327 16.15 44.07 39.96
N ALA A 328 15.69 43.28 40.93
CA ALA A 328 16.33 43.16 42.24
C ALA A 328 17.76 42.59 42.13
N LEU A 329 17.97 41.60 41.26
CA LEU A 329 19.28 41.04 40.97
C LEU A 329 20.21 42.09 40.33
N LEU A 330 19.70 42.89 39.39
CA LEU A 330 20.46 43.98 38.76
C LEU A 330 20.82 45.09 39.76
N PHE A 331 19.92 45.43 40.70
CA PHE A 331 20.23 46.36 41.79
C PHE A 331 21.27 45.81 42.76
N LEU A 332 21.20 44.52 43.10
CA LEU A 332 22.17 43.85 43.95
C LEU A 332 23.56 43.81 43.28
N VAL A 333 23.60 43.49 41.98
CA VAL A 333 24.82 43.55 41.17
C VAL A 333 25.36 44.98 41.08
N ALA A 334 24.49 45.99 40.95
CA ALA A 334 24.91 47.39 40.93
C ALA A 334 25.53 47.86 42.25
N GLU A 335 25.02 47.41 43.40
CA GLU A 335 25.63 47.73 44.70
C GLU A 335 26.96 47.02 44.92
N ILE A 336 27.07 45.76 44.49
CA ILE A 336 28.35 45.03 44.50
C ILE A 336 29.38 45.72 43.59
N LEU A 337 28.95 46.19 42.41
CA LEU A 337 29.79 46.96 41.49
C LEU A 337 30.20 48.32 42.05
N LYS A 338 29.38 49.00 42.87
CA LYS A 338 29.76 50.24 43.56
C LYS A 338 30.86 50.02 44.61
N VAL A 339 30.88 48.86 45.27
CA VAL A 339 31.95 48.49 46.21
C VAL A 339 33.24 48.11 45.47
N LEU A 340 33.13 47.41 44.34
CA LEU A 340 34.27 47.00 43.51
C LEU A 340 34.91 48.17 42.73
N PHE A 341 34.12 49.18 42.34
CA PHE A 341 34.60 50.35 41.59
C PHE A 341 34.40 51.64 42.40
N LYS A 342 35.20 51.81 43.45
CA LYS A 342 35.34 53.11 44.12
C LYS A 342 36.00 54.12 43.18
N GLY A 343 35.17 54.85 42.45
CA GLY A 343 35.58 56.02 41.67
C GLY A 343 35.42 55.85 40.16
N ARG A 344 34.63 56.75 39.57
CA ARG A 344 34.45 57.04 38.14
C ARG A 344 33.76 56.00 37.23
N GLY A 345 33.54 54.75 37.67
CA GLY A 345 32.87 53.72 36.86
C GLY A 345 31.32 53.72 36.86
N ALA A 346 30.67 54.39 37.81
CA ALA A 346 29.23 54.26 38.03
C ALA A 346 28.34 54.80 36.89
N ILE A 347 28.82 55.82 36.16
CA ILE A 347 28.07 56.45 35.06
C ILE A 347 28.05 55.52 33.83
N LEU A 348 29.17 54.86 33.55
CA LEU A 348 29.29 53.94 32.41
C LEU A 348 28.42 52.69 32.62
N GLY A 349 28.34 52.18 33.86
CA GLY A 349 27.45 51.07 34.21
C GLY A 349 25.97 51.39 34.02
N MET A 350 25.53 52.59 34.43
CA MET A 350 24.14 53.02 34.20
C MET A 350 23.83 53.24 32.72
N MET A 351 24.78 53.73 31.91
CA MET A 351 24.59 53.85 30.46
C MET A 351 24.47 52.49 29.76
N ILE A 352 25.26 51.49 30.18
CA ILE A 352 25.22 50.14 29.57
C ILE A 352 23.90 49.43 29.91
N ILE A 353 23.43 49.53 31.16
CA ILE A 353 22.13 48.97 31.57
C ILE A 353 20.99 49.68 30.83
N GLY A 354 21.07 51.01 30.67
CA GLY A 354 20.13 51.79 29.87
C GLY A 354 20.10 51.37 28.39
N LEU A 355 21.26 51.09 27.79
CA LEU A 355 21.40 50.63 26.40
C LEU A 355 20.80 49.23 26.18
N ILE A 356 20.96 48.32 27.16
CA ILE A 356 20.38 46.97 27.09
C ILE A 356 18.85 47.05 27.20
N MET A 357 18.31 47.90 28.07
CA MET A 357 16.87 48.17 28.17
C MET A 357 16.31 48.81 26.89
N LEU A 358 17.06 49.71 26.25
CA LEU A 358 16.67 50.34 24.98
C LEU A 358 16.66 49.32 23.82
N ALA A 359 17.68 48.45 23.75
CA ALA A 359 17.75 47.40 22.73
C ALA A 359 16.62 46.37 22.86
N ALA A 360 16.19 46.06 24.09
CA ALA A 360 15.04 45.18 24.34
C ALA A 360 13.69 45.82 23.91
N LEU A 361 13.55 47.15 24.00
CA LEU A 361 12.34 47.87 23.60
C LEU A 361 12.21 48.08 22.09
N PHE A 362 13.31 48.09 21.33
CA PHE A 362 13.31 48.25 19.87
C PHE A 362 13.49 46.95 19.07
N GLY A 363 13.62 45.80 19.74
CA GLY A 363 13.85 44.49 19.11
C GLY A 363 12.68 43.88 18.33
N THR A 364 11.58 44.61 18.09
CA THR A 364 10.45 44.12 17.27
C THR A 364 9.93 45.20 16.32
N ARG A 365 10.60 45.42 15.18
CA ARG A 365 9.95 45.81 13.92
C ARG A 365 10.87 45.62 12.71
N GLY A 366 10.32 44.98 11.68
CA GLY A 366 11.05 44.32 10.61
C GLY A 366 11.75 45.23 9.59
N LYS A 367 12.52 44.59 8.70
CA LYS A 367 12.99 45.20 7.46
C LYS A 367 12.47 44.45 6.24
N MET A 368 11.74 45.25 5.48
CA MET A 368 11.33 45.13 4.09
C MET A 368 12.55 45.30 3.18
N GLY A 369 12.54 44.54 2.08
CA GLY A 369 13.39 44.55 0.87
C GLY A 369 14.65 45.42 0.76
N THR A 370 15.78 44.75 0.56
CA THR A 370 16.82 45.18 -0.39
C THR A 370 17.18 44.01 -1.31
N ARG A 371 17.15 44.28 -2.61
CA ARG A 371 17.37 43.39 -3.74
C ARG A 371 18.87 43.11 -3.90
N GLN A 372 19.30 41.86 -3.74
CA GLN A 372 20.55 41.36 -4.30
C GLN A 372 20.44 39.86 -4.59
N SER A 373 20.93 39.50 -5.78
CA SER A 373 20.97 38.16 -6.37
C SER A 373 21.69 37.15 -5.48
N GLY A 374 21.04 36.03 -5.19
CA GLY A 374 21.62 34.92 -4.46
C GLY A 374 20.62 33.77 -4.38
N PHE A 375 21.03 32.64 -4.92
CA PHE A 375 20.32 31.37 -5.03
C PHE A 375 19.41 31.06 -3.83
N ARG A 376 18.09 31.02 -4.05
CA ARG A 376 17.10 30.75 -3.00
C ARG A 376 16.76 29.27 -3.00
N GLN A 377 17.42 28.54 -2.11
CA GLN A 377 16.97 27.25 -1.59
C GLN A 377 15.62 27.49 -0.88
N THR A 378 14.51 27.13 -1.52
CA THR A 378 13.20 27.17 -0.87
C THR A 378 13.10 25.99 0.06
N LYS A 379 13.09 26.31 1.37
CA LYS A 379 12.63 25.43 2.45
C LYS A 379 11.42 24.63 1.99
N ASP A 380 11.56 23.31 2.00
CA ASP A 380 10.50 22.34 1.81
C ASP A 380 9.32 22.70 2.70
N SER A 381 8.25 23.20 2.08
CA SER A 381 6.91 23.06 2.61
C SER A 381 6.63 21.57 2.64
N VAL A 382 6.77 20.98 3.83
CA VAL A 382 6.37 19.62 4.17
C VAL A 382 5.04 19.31 3.48
N ALA A 383 5.08 18.47 2.44
CA ALA A 383 3.89 17.84 1.93
C ALA A 383 3.30 17.05 3.10
N ARG A 384 2.13 17.47 3.58
CA ARG A 384 1.33 16.63 4.47
C ARG A 384 1.01 15.37 3.67
N ILE A 385 1.64 14.26 4.01
CA ILE A 385 1.08 12.94 3.73
C ILE A 385 -0.20 12.89 4.56
N ILE A 386 -1.31 13.31 3.97
CA ILE A 386 -2.62 12.99 4.52
C ILE A 386 -2.82 11.52 4.15
N THR A 387 -2.45 10.61 5.07
CA THR A 387 -2.98 9.25 5.06
C THR A 387 -4.47 9.37 5.36
N THR A 388 -5.23 9.81 4.37
CA THR A 388 -6.68 9.81 4.46
C THR A 388 -7.07 8.36 4.29
N ARG A 389 -7.41 7.70 5.39
CA ARG A 389 -8.17 6.44 5.34
C ARG A 389 -9.59 6.79 4.86
N LYS A 390 -9.72 7.13 3.58
CA LYS A 390 -11.00 7.30 2.90
C LYS A 390 -11.44 5.92 2.46
N THR A 391 -12.29 5.29 3.26
CA THR A 391 -13.16 4.22 2.78
C THR A 391 -14.23 4.87 1.93
N THR A 392 -13.93 5.12 0.65
CA THR A 392 -14.97 5.46 -0.32
C THR A 392 -15.50 4.15 -0.88
N THR A 393 -16.71 3.82 -0.45
CA THR A 393 -17.54 2.75 -0.98
C THR A 393 -18.05 3.17 -2.35
N GLU A 394 -17.51 2.61 -3.44
CA GLU A 394 -18.19 2.55 -4.73
C GLU A 394 -18.33 1.09 -5.17
N LYS A 395 -19.55 0.78 -5.60
CA LYS A 395 -20.11 -0.54 -5.89
C LYS A 395 -19.76 -0.93 -7.32
N THR A 396 -19.27 -2.16 -7.53
CA THR A 396 -19.81 -3.19 -8.45
C THR A 396 -18.82 -4.35 -8.55
N ASN A 397 -19.28 -5.59 -8.38
CA ASN A 397 -18.47 -6.82 -8.34
C ASN A 397 -19.18 -7.97 -9.09
N ALA A 398 -18.48 -8.60 -10.03
CA ALA A 398 -18.43 -10.05 -10.30
C ALA A 398 -17.17 -10.30 -11.17
N GLN A 399 -16.29 -11.31 -10.98
CA GLN A 399 -16.55 -12.74 -10.81
C GLN A 399 -15.37 -13.54 -10.17
N SER A 400 -15.77 -14.65 -9.51
CA SER A 400 -15.13 -15.98 -9.39
C SER A 400 -14.10 -16.28 -8.26
N PRO A 401 -14.07 -17.53 -7.76
CA PRO A 401 -13.59 -17.92 -6.45
C PRO A 401 -12.08 -17.83 -6.43
N ARG A 402 -11.55 -16.87 -5.69
CA ARG A 402 -10.11 -16.75 -5.50
C ARG A 402 -9.92 -16.59 -4.02
N ASN A 403 -8.98 -17.34 -3.45
CA ASN A 403 -8.34 -17.00 -2.18
C ASN A 403 -8.45 -15.49 -2.00
N THR A 404 -9.23 -15.01 -1.02
CA THR A 404 -9.41 -13.58 -0.78
C THR A 404 -8.10 -13.07 -0.26
N ASP A 405 -7.22 -12.82 -1.19
CA ASP A 405 -5.90 -12.33 -0.93
C ASP A 405 -6.01 -10.84 -0.68
N SER A 406 -5.52 -10.42 0.48
CA SER A 406 -5.54 -9.01 0.85
C SER A 406 -4.73 -8.22 -0.15
N LEU A 407 -5.14 -7.00 -0.48
CA LEU A 407 -4.34 -6.12 -1.32
C LEU A 407 -3.56 -5.15 -0.44
N LEU A 408 -2.25 -5.08 -0.63
CA LEU A 408 -1.44 -3.95 -0.20
C LEU A 408 -1.65 -2.86 -1.24
N SER A 409 -2.23 -1.72 -0.84
CA SER A 409 -2.60 -0.65 -1.77
C SER A 409 -2.09 0.71 -1.29
N HIS A 410 -1.43 1.43 -2.19
CA HIS A 410 -0.87 2.75 -1.93
C HIS A 410 -1.38 3.75 -2.95
N TYR A 411 -2.08 4.77 -2.46
CA TYR A 411 -2.48 5.90 -3.28
C TYR A 411 -1.33 6.89 -3.37
N ILE A 412 -0.89 7.20 -4.59
CA ILE A 412 0.14 8.20 -4.85
C ILE A 412 -0.42 9.28 -5.78
N GLN A 413 -0.03 10.52 -5.50
CA GLN A 413 -0.33 11.68 -6.33
C GLN A 413 0.96 12.49 -6.49
N TRP A 414 1.28 12.86 -7.72
CA TRP A 414 2.52 13.56 -8.04
C TRP A 414 2.31 14.56 -9.18
N GLU A 415 3.24 15.51 -9.26
CA GLU A 415 3.33 16.48 -10.35
C GLU A 415 4.35 15.98 -11.39
N ASN A 416 3.99 16.05 -12.66
CA ASN A 416 4.82 15.67 -13.80
C ASN A 416 5.70 16.84 -14.24
N PHE A 417 6.59 16.60 -15.22
CA PHE A 417 7.55 17.61 -15.70
C PHE A 417 6.90 18.84 -16.35
N ASP A 418 5.69 18.70 -16.91
CA ASP A 418 4.91 19.79 -17.49
C ASP A 418 3.98 20.49 -16.47
N GLY A 419 4.09 20.13 -15.18
CA GLY A 419 3.23 20.63 -14.11
C GLY A 419 1.87 19.94 -14.01
N SER A 420 1.59 18.93 -14.86
CA SER A 420 0.34 18.17 -14.74
C SER A 420 0.33 17.35 -13.46
N LEU A 421 -0.85 17.27 -12.82
CA LEU A 421 -1.02 16.48 -11.60
C LEU A 421 -1.64 15.12 -11.96
N HIS A 422 -0.94 14.04 -11.59
CA HIS A 422 -1.40 12.66 -11.81
C HIS A 422 -1.58 11.93 -10.48
N ASN A 423 -2.41 10.89 -10.51
CA ASN A 423 -2.56 9.97 -9.39
C ASN A 423 -2.82 8.53 -9.86
N ILE A 424 -2.37 7.57 -9.06
CA ILE A 424 -2.67 6.15 -9.21
C ILE A 424 -2.79 5.48 -7.83
N THR A 425 -3.42 4.32 -7.79
CA THR A 425 -3.32 3.39 -6.67
C THR A 425 -2.47 2.21 -7.11
N MET A 426 -1.27 2.08 -6.54
CA MET A 426 -0.44 0.89 -6.73
C MET A 426 -0.93 -0.19 -5.78
N SER A 427 -1.40 -1.30 -6.33
CA SER A 427 -1.88 -2.44 -5.55
C SER A 427 -1.11 -3.70 -5.88
N VAL A 428 -0.70 -4.45 -4.85
CA VAL A 428 -0.19 -5.81 -4.98
C VAL A 428 -0.95 -6.76 -4.08
N ARG A 429 -0.96 -8.02 -4.47
CA ARG A 429 -1.53 -9.14 -3.71
C ARG A 429 -0.63 -9.48 -2.52
N MET A 430 -1.20 -9.58 -1.32
CA MET A 430 -0.45 -9.84 -0.08
C MET A 430 0.26 -11.19 -0.14
N LYS A 431 -0.37 -12.22 -0.70
CA LYS A 431 0.27 -13.54 -0.89
C LYS A 431 1.50 -13.42 -1.80
N ASP A 432 1.42 -12.58 -2.84
CA ASP A 432 2.46 -12.42 -3.85
C ASP A 432 3.64 -11.64 -3.25
N PHE A 433 3.34 -10.65 -2.39
CA PHE A 433 4.32 -9.94 -1.57
C PHE A 433 5.02 -10.87 -0.57
N ILE A 434 4.27 -11.62 0.24
CA ILE A 434 4.84 -12.58 1.21
C ILE A 434 5.68 -13.65 0.49
N GLN A 435 5.21 -14.12 -0.66
CA GLN A 435 5.95 -15.10 -1.46
C GLN A 435 7.26 -14.52 -2.00
N SER A 436 7.27 -13.27 -2.47
CA SER A 436 8.48 -12.61 -2.97
C SER A 436 9.53 -12.51 -1.85
N VAL A 437 9.11 -12.00 -0.67
CA VAL A 437 9.98 -11.88 0.52
C VAL A 437 10.53 -13.24 0.97
N ALA A 438 9.71 -14.28 0.96
CA ALA A 438 10.14 -15.62 1.36
C ALA A 438 11.12 -16.27 0.36
N GLN A 439 10.98 -15.97 -0.93
CA GLN A 439 11.82 -16.50 -2.01
C GLN A 439 13.22 -15.88 -1.97
N ASP A 440 13.33 -14.59 -1.66
CA ASP A 440 14.60 -13.87 -1.61
C ASP A 440 15.47 -14.30 -0.41
N GLN A 441 14.87 -14.71 0.70
CA GLN A 441 15.60 -15.21 1.88
C GLN A 441 16.19 -16.63 1.72
N GLY A 442 15.78 -17.38 0.71
CA GLY A 442 16.21 -18.77 0.46
C GLY A 442 17.37 -18.93 -0.52
N SER A 443 17.88 -17.84 -1.10
CA SER A 443 18.90 -17.92 -2.15
C SER A 443 20.31 -17.99 -1.55
N GLU A 444 20.89 -19.19 -1.55
CA GLU A 444 22.30 -19.42 -1.20
C GLU A 444 23.27 -18.58 -2.05
N THR A 445 24.44 -18.34 -1.48
CA THR A 445 25.58 -17.55 -1.95
C THR A 445 25.84 -17.62 -3.46
N VAL A 446 25.30 -16.67 -4.21
CA VAL A 446 25.84 -16.31 -5.52
C VAL A 446 27.09 -15.46 -5.26
N ASN A 447 28.22 -15.84 -5.86
CA ASN A 447 29.47 -15.09 -5.75
C ASN A 447 29.23 -13.61 -6.12
N PHE A 448 29.29 -12.76 -5.09
CA PHE A 448 28.72 -11.41 -5.03
C PHE A 448 29.33 -10.37 -5.98
N ARG A 449 30.26 -10.74 -6.87
CA ARG A 449 31.09 -9.73 -7.53
C ARG A 449 30.73 -9.32 -8.95
N LEU A 450 29.91 -10.04 -9.73
CA LEU A 450 29.83 -9.70 -11.16
C LEU A 450 28.50 -9.95 -11.91
N ASP A 451 27.42 -10.43 -11.28
CA ASP A 451 26.21 -10.78 -12.04
C ASP A 451 24.93 -10.03 -11.60
N TYR A 452 24.97 -8.70 -11.68
CA TYR A 452 23.76 -7.85 -11.52
C TYR A 452 22.67 -8.24 -12.54
N SER A 453 23.07 -8.60 -13.77
CA SER A 453 22.16 -9.05 -14.83
C SER A 453 21.35 -10.28 -14.39
N GLY A 454 22.00 -11.33 -13.89
CA GLY A 454 21.35 -12.55 -13.43
C GLY A 454 20.41 -12.30 -12.25
N ILE A 455 20.83 -11.47 -11.28
CA ILE A 455 20.02 -11.11 -10.11
C ILE A 455 18.74 -10.38 -10.55
N TYR A 456 18.87 -9.28 -11.30
CA TYR A 456 17.71 -8.50 -11.73
C TYR A 456 16.81 -9.29 -12.68
N SER A 457 17.39 -10.05 -13.62
CA SER A 457 16.60 -10.90 -14.53
C SER A 457 15.79 -11.93 -13.75
N LYS A 458 16.37 -12.54 -12.70
CA LYS A 458 15.66 -13.50 -11.84
C LYS A 458 14.50 -12.81 -11.13
N MET A 459 14.74 -11.68 -10.48
CA MET A 459 13.72 -10.90 -9.75
C MET A 459 12.56 -10.48 -10.66
N ILE A 460 12.87 -9.99 -11.86
CA ILE A 460 11.83 -9.59 -12.82
C ILE A 460 11.05 -10.82 -13.28
N SER A 461 11.72 -11.90 -13.65
CA SER A 461 11.06 -13.11 -14.14
C SER A 461 10.14 -13.76 -13.09
N SER A 462 10.49 -13.69 -11.80
CA SER A 462 9.68 -14.22 -10.71
C SER A 462 8.44 -13.38 -10.42
N ASP A 463 8.52 -12.06 -10.64
CA ASP A 463 7.49 -11.13 -10.20
C ASP A 463 6.62 -10.56 -11.32
N TYR A 464 7.07 -10.63 -12.57
CA TYR A 464 6.38 -10.03 -13.72
C TYR A 464 4.89 -10.41 -13.79
N GLN A 465 4.56 -11.70 -13.61
CA GLN A 465 3.17 -12.18 -13.67
C GLN A 465 2.32 -11.74 -12.48
N LYS A 466 2.95 -11.35 -11.37
CA LYS A 466 2.30 -10.87 -10.14
C LYS A 466 2.02 -9.36 -10.20
N MET A 467 2.59 -8.65 -11.18
CA MET A 467 2.43 -7.20 -11.37
C MET A 467 1.18 -6.81 -12.18
N ASP A 468 0.23 -7.74 -12.37
CA ASP A 468 -1.01 -7.53 -13.15
C ASP A 468 -1.77 -6.27 -12.72
N LEU A 469 -1.90 -6.05 -11.41
CA LEU A 469 -2.56 -4.88 -10.83
C LEU A 469 -1.79 -3.57 -11.03
N ILE A 470 -0.45 -3.62 -11.07
CA ILE A 470 0.40 -2.45 -11.30
C ILE A 470 0.31 -2.03 -12.77
N PHE A 471 0.39 -2.98 -13.69
CA PHE A 471 0.22 -2.71 -15.12
C PHE A 471 -1.17 -2.13 -15.41
N LEU A 472 -2.22 -2.69 -14.79
CA LEU A 472 -3.58 -2.16 -14.92
C LEU A 472 -3.70 -0.71 -14.41
N ALA A 473 -3.03 -0.37 -13.30
CA ALA A 473 -3.04 0.98 -12.76
C ALA A 473 -2.40 2.00 -13.72
N PHE A 474 -1.26 1.66 -14.33
CA PHE A 474 -0.60 2.51 -15.32
C PHE A 474 -1.33 2.56 -16.67
N ASP A 475 -1.94 1.47 -17.11
CA ASP A 475 -2.77 1.48 -18.32
C ASP A 475 -4.01 2.38 -18.13
N SER A 476 -4.64 2.30 -16.95
CA SER A 476 -5.73 3.20 -16.57
C SER A 476 -5.29 4.66 -16.54
N LEU A 477 -4.10 4.96 -16.02
CA LEU A 477 -3.51 6.31 -16.04
C LEU A 477 -3.36 6.83 -17.48
N ARG A 478 -2.79 6.01 -18.37
CA ARG A 478 -2.58 6.39 -19.78
C ARG A 478 -3.88 6.77 -20.47
N ILE A 479 -4.92 5.94 -20.29
CA ILE A 479 -6.24 6.14 -20.93
C ILE A 479 -6.95 7.34 -20.31
N ARG A 480 -7.03 7.41 -18.98
CA ARG A 480 -7.74 8.47 -18.24
C ARG A 480 -7.18 9.85 -18.57
N ASP A 481 -5.86 9.97 -18.60
CA ASP A 481 -5.19 11.26 -18.78
C ASP A 481 -4.80 11.52 -20.25
N SER A 482 -5.23 10.64 -21.17
CA SER A 482 -5.00 10.75 -22.62
C SER A 482 -3.52 10.99 -22.97
N LEU A 483 -2.63 10.23 -22.33
CA LEU A 483 -1.19 10.41 -22.44
C LEU A 483 -0.68 9.78 -23.73
N ASP A 484 0.01 10.57 -24.55
CA ASP A 484 0.82 10.05 -25.65
C ASP A 484 2.02 9.23 -25.12
N GLU A 485 2.73 8.56 -26.03
CA GLU A 485 3.84 7.67 -25.68
C GLU A 485 4.92 8.35 -24.82
N ILE A 486 5.33 9.59 -25.15
CA ILE A 486 6.38 10.26 -24.39
C ILE A 486 5.85 10.75 -23.05
N ARG A 487 4.66 11.36 -23.03
CA ARG A 487 4.02 11.84 -21.79
C ARG A 487 3.73 10.70 -20.84
N PHE A 488 3.38 9.53 -21.36
CA PHE A 488 3.16 8.35 -20.55
C PHE A 488 4.45 7.82 -19.93
N ALA A 489 5.55 7.72 -20.70
CA ALA A 489 6.86 7.37 -20.14
C ALA A 489 7.29 8.36 -19.05
N LYS A 490 7.10 9.67 -19.29
CA LYS A 490 7.34 10.73 -18.31
C LYS A 490 6.50 10.58 -17.05
N ALA A 491 5.22 10.26 -17.18
CA ALA A 491 4.34 10.02 -16.04
C ALA A 491 4.77 8.80 -15.22
N ILE A 492 5.20 7.71 -15.87
CA ILE A 492 5.72 6.51 -15.18
C ILE A 492 6.96 6.86 -14.37
N VAL A 493 7.97 7.49 -14.99
CA VAL A 493 9.25 7.79 -14.30
C VAL A 493 9.07 8.84 -13.20
N SER A 494 8.33 9.91 -13.47
CA SER A 494 8.05 10.94 -12.46
C SER A 494 7.27 10.39 -11.27
N SER A 495 6.40 9.38 -11.46
CA SER A 495 5.70 8.74 -10.34
C SER A 495 6.66 8.13 -9.31
N VAL A 496 7.75 7.51 -9.78
CA VAL A 496 8.77 6.90 -8.93
C VAL A 496 9.73 7.94 -8.36
N GLN A 497 10.16 8.93 -9.17
CA GLN A 497 10.96 10.06 -8.68
C GLN A 497 10.24 10.81 -7.54
N SER A 498 8.90 10.85 -7.55
CA SER A 498 8.12 11.54 -6.54
C SER A 498 8.21 10.93 -5.13
N LEU A 499 8.62 9.65 -5.04
CA LEU A 499 8.63 8.87 -3.81
C LEU A 499 9.86 9.18 -2.92
N PRO A 500 9.73 9.10 -1.58
CA PRO A 500 10.86 9.21 -0.67
C PRO A 500 11.92 8.13 -0.92
N TYR A 501 13.19 8.50 -0.87
CA TYR A 501 14.28 7.55 -1.04
C TYR A 501 14.46 6.70 0.21
N TYR A 502 14.59 5.39 0.02
CA TYR A 502 14.92 4.44 1.09
C TYR A 502 16.20 3.73 0.74
N LEU A 503 17.13 3.67 1.69
CA LEU A 503 18.36 2.90 1.49
C LEU A 503 18.05 1.42 1.69
N VAL A 504 18.37 0.59 0.69
CA VAL A 504 18.17 -0.86 0.75
C VAL A 504 19.52 -1.51 1.02
N LEU A 505 19.58 -2.34 2.07
CA LEU A 505 20.83 -2.91 2.54
C LEU A 505 20.72 -4.41 2.75
N ASN A 506 21.81 -5.10 2.41
CA ASN A 506 21.93 -6.55 2.60
C ASN A 506 22.13 -6.99 4.04
N LYS A 507 22.41 -6.06 4.96
CA LYS A 507 22.43 -6.30 6.41
C LYS A 507 21.42 -5.40 7.09
N GLY A 508 21.33 -5.47 8.42
CA GLY A 508 20.45 -4.60 9.18
C GLY A 508 20.79 -3.12 8.98
N CYS A 509 19.79 -2.25 9.10
CA CYS A 509 20.00 -0.79 9.01
C CYS A 509 20.95 -0.26 10.10
N ASP A 510 20.98 -0.92 11.27
CA ASP A 510 21.84 -0.54 12.40
C ASP A 510 23.23 -1.22 12.36
N ASP A 511 23.53 -1.98 11.31
CA ASP A 511 24.81 -2.65 11.19
C ASP A 511 25.92 -1.69 10.78
N TYR A 512 27.17 -2.10 11.03
CA TYR A 512 28.32 -1.33 10.62
C TYR A 512 28.62 -1.55 9.13
N TYR A 513 28.57 -0.46 8.36
CA TYR A 513 28.96 -0.42 6.96
C TYR A 513 30.29 0.31 6.80
N VAL A 514 31.19 -0.23 6.00
CA VAL A 514 32.46 0.45 5.64
C VAL A 514 32.20 1.59 4.65
N ASP A 515 31.09 1.52 3.92
CA ASP A 515 30.71 2.51 2.93
C ASP A 515 30.37 3.85 3.58
N GLN A 516 31.14 4.89 3.24
CA GLN A 516 30.98 6.23 3.77
C GLN A 516 29.63 6.85 3.37
N TYR A 517 29.12 6.56 2.16
CA TYR A 517 27.81 7.04 1.74
C TYR A 517 26.71 6.47 2.64
N VAL A 518 26.76 5.18 2.94
CA VAL A 518 25.78 4.53 3.83
C VAL A 518 25.85 5.15 5.23
N GLN A 519 27.04 5.37 5.77
CA GLN A 519 27.20 6.02 7.08
C GLN A 519 26.63 7.44 7.09
N ASP A 520 26.96 8.25 6.08
CA ASP A 520 26.52 9.65 5.98
C ASP A 520 25.00 9.74 5.74
N PHE A 521 24.44 8.84 4.93
CA PHE A 521 23.00 8.75 4.71
C PHE A 521 22.27 8.37 6.00
N MET A 522 22.71 7.32 6.69
CA MET A 522 22.10 6.86 7.94
C MET A 522 22.19 7.90 9.07
N LYS A 523 23.24 8.73 9.09
CA LYS A 523 23.38 9.82 10.07
C LYS A 523 22.36 10.94 9.88
N ASN A 524 21.97 11.22 8.63
CA ASN A 524 21.03 12.28 8.27
C ASN A 524 19.60 11.76 8.03
N CYS A 525 19.40 10.46 8.19
CA CYS A 525 18.14 9.76 8.04
C CYS A 525 17.12 10.22 9.11
N ALA A 526 15.92 10.60 8.67
CA ALA A 526 14.76 10.70 9.57
C ALA A 526 14.32 9.30 10.03
N GLN A 527 13.52 9.20 11.08
CA GLN A 527 13.02 7.91 11.57
C GLN A 527 12.25 7.19 10.44
N ASP A 528 12.66 5.96 10.09
CA ASP A 528 12.16 5.12 8.97
C ASP A 528 12.60 5.54 7.54
N CYS A 529 13.90 5.45 7.21
CA CYS A 529 14.43 5.68 5.84
C CYS A 529 15.33 4.55 5.28
N CYS A 530 15.37 3.39 5.94
CA CYS A 530 16.18 2.25 5.51
C CYS A 530 15.37 0.95 5.58
N VAL A 531 15.64 0.05 4.63
CA VAL A 531 15.17 -1.33 4.61
C VAL A 531 16.40 -2.24 4.64
N GLY A 532 16.53 -3.04 5.68
CA GLY A 532 17.71 -3.87 5.91
C GLY A 532 17.38 -5.36 5.95
N ASN A 533 18.40 -6.19 5.76
CA ASN A 533 18.32 -7.65 5.57
C ASN A 533 17.66 -8.06 4.25
N GLU A 534 17.80 -7.23 3.22
CA GLU A 534 17.26 -7.50 1.88
C GLU A 534 18.28 -8.29 1.07
N ALA A 535 17.84 -9.36 0.39
CA ALA A 535 18.75 -10.19 -0.39
C ALA A 535 19.45 -9.33 -1.46
N TYR A 536 20.77 -9.48 -1.59
CA TYR A 536 21.60 -8.72 -2.54
C TYR A 536 21.59 -7.18 -2.35
N GLY A 537 20.88 -6.64 -1.35
CA GLY A 537 20.72 -5.20 -1.17
C GLY A 537 19.83 -4.54 -2.22
N VAL A 538 18.88 -5.27 -2.81
CA VAL A 538 17.90 -4.76 -3.78
C VAL A 538 16.58 -5.49 -3.58
N ARG A 539 15.46 -4.81 -3.83
CA ARG A 539 14.12 -5.41 -3.67
C ARG A 539 13.46 -5.72 -5.00
N THR A 540 12.59 -6.71 -4.99
CA THR A 540 11.83 -7.10 -6.18
C THR A 540 10.76 -6.07 -6.56
N PRO A 541 10.24 -6.10 -7.81
CA PRO A 541 9.16 -5.20 -8.20
C PRO A 541 7.89 -5.29 -7.33
N ILE A 542 7.53 -6.48 -6.84
CA ILE A 542 6.34 -6.65 -5.97
C ILE A 542 6.62 -6.13 -4.57
N GLU A 543 7.82 -6.35 -4.03
CA GLU A 543 8.21 -5.81 -2.74
C GLU A 543 8.21 -4.29 -2.75
N PHE A 544 8.83 -3.69 -3.77
CA PHE A 544 8.82 -2.25 -3.94
C PHE A 544 7.40 -1.70 -4.10
N ALA A 545 6.56 -2.31 -4.95
CA ALA A 545 5.17 -1.85 -5.11
C ALA A 545 4.31 -2.08 -3.86
N GLY A 546 4.70 -3.01 -2.99
CA GLY A 546 3.97 -3.37 -1.77
C GLY A 546 4.12 -2.42 -0.60
N ASP A 547 5.18 -1.61 -0.55
CA ASP A 547 5.39 -0.59 0.49
C ASP A 547 6.05 0.72 0.02
N LEU A 548 6.41 0.82 -1.26
CA LEU A 548 7.05 1.96 -1.94
C LEU A 548 8.44 2.33 -1.41
N LYS A 549 9.12 1.40 -0.72
CA LYS A 549 10.47 1.61 -0.19
C LYS A 549 11.52 0.99 -1.09
N GLY A 550 12.33 1.84 -1.73
CA GLY A 550 13.41 1.40 -2.60
C GLY A 550 14.47 2.47 -2.86
N ASP A 551 15.68 1.99 -3.11
CA ASP A 551 16.86 2.74 -3.50
C ASP A 551 16.97 2.86 -5.04
N CYS A 552 18.11 3.34 -5.56
CA CYS A 552 18.33 3.50 -7.00
C CYS A 552 18.17 2.19 -7.77
N ASP A 553 18.75 1.10 -7.26
CA ASP A 553 18.69 -0.23 -7.86
C ASP A 553 17.25 -0.74 -7.91
N THR A 554 16.56 -0.72 -6.77
CA THR A 554 15.17 -1.18 -6.66
C THR A 554 14.23 -0.40 -7.59
N ARG A 555 14.38 0.92 -7.63
CA ARG A 555 13.57 1.81 -8.49
C ARG A 555 13.85 1.56 -9.97
N ALA A 556 15.12 1.38 -10.35
CA ALA A 556 15.50 1.09 -11.72
C ALA A 556 14.93 -0.26 -12.20
N VAL A 557 14.98 -1.30 -11.36
CA VAL A 557 14.39 -2.63 -11.65
C VAL A 557 12.87 -2.53 -11.85
N PHE A 558 12.17 -1.82 -10.97
CA PHE A 558 10.73 -1.59 -11.11
C PHE A 558 10.39 -0.84 -12.41
N LEU A 559 11.07 0.27 -12.68
CA LEU A 559 10.83 1.09 -13.88
C LEU A 559 11.15 0.34 -15.17
N TYR A 560 12.27 -0.38 -15.20
CA TYR A 560 12.62 -1.25 -16.32
C TYR A 560 11.49 -2.24 -16.62
N THR A 561 10.92 -2.85 -15.57
CA THR A 561 9.83 -3.83 -15.70
C THR A 561 8.56 -3.20 -16.25
N VAL A 562 8.13 -2.07 -15.69
CA VAL A 562 6.90 -1.36 -16.11
C VAL A 562 7.04 -0.82 -17.53
N LEU A 563 8.14 -0.16 -17.86
CA LEU A 563 8.33 0.40 -19.21
C LEU A 563 8.50 -0.71 -20.26
N SER A 564 9.20 -1.80 -19.94
CA SER A 564 9.29 -2.96 -20.83
C SER A 564 7.93 -3.59 -21.11
N HIS A 565 7.03 -3.64 -20.10
CA HIS A 565 5.67 -4.14 -20.28
C HIS A 565 4.90 -3.31 -21.32
N PHE A 566 5.03 -1.98 -21.28
CA PHE A 566 4.37 -1.07 -22.21
C PHE A 566 5.06 -0.93 -23.58
N GLY A 567 6.08 -1.73 -23.86
CA GLY A 567 6.70 -1.83 -25.19
C GLY A 567 7.78 -0.78 -25.46
N TYR A 568 8.21 -0.02 -24.46
CA TYR A 568 9.36 0.87 -24.63
C TYR A 568 10.64 0.06 -24.76
N LYS A 569 11.56 0.51 -25.62
CA LYS A 569 12.94 0.02 -25.65
C LYS A 569 13.68 0.58 -24.44
N VAL A 570 14.02 -0.28 -23.48
CA VAL A 570 14.61 0.12 -22.20
C VAL A 570 15.85 -0.71 -21.90
N ALA A 571 16.89 -0.02 -21.42
CA ALA A 571 18.07 -0.59 -20.80
C ALA A 571 18.08 -0.22 -19.31
N LEU A 572 18.48 -1.16 -18.45
CA LEU A 572 18.83 -0.88 -17.06
C LEU A 572 20.35 -0.76 -16.98
N LEU A 573 20.85 0.37 -16.47
CA LEU A 573 22.27 0.62 -16.33
C LEU A 573 22.67 0.67 -14.86
N VAL A 574 23.82 0.07 -14.56
CA VAL A 574 24.43 0.08 -13.23
C VAL A 574 25.84 0.61 -13.30
N SER A 575 26.27 1.26 -12.23
CA SER A 575 27.64 1.71 -12.05
C SER A 575 28.15 1.34 -10.66
N GLY A 576 29.13 0.45 -10.60
CA GLY A 576 29.87 0.20 -9.36
C GLY A 576 30.76 1.38 -8.94
N TYR A 577 31.12 2.26 -9.89
CA TYR A 577 31.90 3.47 -9.63
C TYR A 577 31.04 4.54 -8.97
N TYR A 578 29.87 4.85 -9.55
CA TYR A 578 28.93 5.82 -8.97
C TYR A 578 28.08 5.23 -7.84
N LYS A 579 28.09 3.90 -7.66
CA LYS A 579 27.22 3.15 -6.74
C LYS A 579 25.75 3.51 -6.96
N HIS A 580 25.35 3.50 -8.22
CA HIS A 580 24.06 4.00 -8.67
C HIS A 580 23.50 3.16 -9.80
N ALA A 581 22.17 3.15 -9.93
CA ALA A 581 21.45 2.50 -11.01
C ALA A 581 20.41 3.45 -11.60
N LEU A 582 20.23 3.37 -12.91
CA LEU A 582 19.27 4.17 -13.65
C LEU A 582 18.74 3.40 -14.86
N ILE A 583 17.79 3.98 -15.58
CA ILE A 583 17.31 3.42 -16.84
C ILE A 583 17.81 4.27 -18.00
N ALA A 584 17.86 3.69 -19.19
CA ALA A 584 17.91 4.45 -20.43
C ALA A 584 16.82 3.96 -21.37
N ILE A 585 16.18 4.89 -22.09
CA ILE A 585 15.12 4.53 -23.03
C ILE A 585 15.42 5.07 -24.42
N SER A 586 15.04 4.30 -25.45
CA SER A 586 15.11 4.73 -26.84
C SER A 586 13.75 5.28 -27.27
N ILE A 587 13.71 6.53 -27.71
CA ILE A 587 12.50 7.17 -28.24
C ILE A 587 12.65 7.34 -29.77
N PRO A 588 11.89 6.59 -30.58
CA PRO A 588 11.93 6.74 -32.04
C PRO A 588 11.52 8.14 -32.47
N GLY A 589 12.29 8.76 -33.35
CA GLY A 589 11.93 10.04 -34.00
C GLY A 589 12.07 11.30 -33.15
N ASN A 590 12.35 11.20 -31.84
CA ASN A 590 12.50 12.35 -30.94
C ASN A 590 13.90 12.38 -30.34
N LYS A 591 14.81 13.13 -30.98
CA LYS A 591 16.11 13.43 -30.37
C LYS A 591 15.91 14.36 -29.20
N VAL A 592 16.48 14.02 -28.04
CA VAL A 592 16.63 14.93 -26.91
C VAL A 592 17.91 15.76 -27.18
N PRO A 593 17.79 17.07 -27.45
CA PRO A 593 18.95 17.93 -27.67
C PRO A 593 19.84 17.93 -26.42
N ASP A 594 21.14 17.77 -26.61
CA ASP A 594 22.16 17.75 -25.54
C ASP A 594 21.93 16.69 -24.44
N GLY A 595 21.03 15.73 -24.67
CA GLY A 595 20.73 14.64 -23.76
C GLY A 595 21.84 13.59 -23.72
N VAL A 596 22.28 13.23 -22.51
CA VAL A 596 23.22 12.14 -22.27
C VAL A 596 22.62 10.84 -22.78
N SER A 597 23.29 10.22 -23.75
CA SER A 597 22.81 9.00 -24.40
C SER A 597 23.97 8.08 -24.77
N THR A 598 23.64 6.79 -24.92
CA THR A 598 24.54 5.74 -25.39
C THR A 598 23.89 4.99 -26.55
N ILE A 599 24.70 4.34 -27.38
CA ILE A 599 24.23 3.52 -28.50
C ILE A 599 24.30 2.06 -28.07
N ILE A 600 23.16 1.37 -28.13
CA ILE A 600 23.05 -0.06 -27.82
C ILE A 600 22.30 -0.72 -28.97
N ASN A 601 22.88 -1.74 -29.60
CA ASN A 601 22.30 -2.45 -30.74
C ASN A 601 21.74 -1.49 -31.80
N GLU A 602 22.55 -0.52 -32.23
CA GLU A 602 22.23 0.49 -33.25
C GLU A 602 21.08 1.46 -32.90
N ASN A 603 20.51 1.37 -31.70
CA ASN A 603 19.49 2.29 -31.20
C ASN A 603 20.12 3.30 -30.22
N GLN A 604 19.67 4.55 -30.25
CA GLN A 604 20.11 5.58 -29.32
C GLN A 604 19.25 5.54 -28.05
N TYR A 605 19.88 5.27 -26.91
CA TYR A 605 19.23 5.22 -25.60
C TYR A 605 19.64 6.43 -24.76
N TYR A 606 18.67 7.23 -24.35
CA TYR A 606 18.89 8.38 -23.47
C TYR A 606 18.81 7.94 -22.01
N LEU A 607 19.85 8.25 -21.24
CA LEU A 607 19.91 7.94 -19.80
C LEU A 607 18.88 8.79 -19.06
N TRP A 608 18.28 8.22 -18.02
CA TRP A 608 17.24 8.88 -17.23
C TRP A 608 17.43 8.56 -15.75
N GLU A 609 17.79 9.59 -14.99
CA GLU A 609 17.86 9.52 -13.52
C GLU A 609 16.47 9.24 -12.93
N THR A 610 16.36 8.20 -12.11
CA THR A 610 15.08 7.68 -11.59
C THR A 610 14.84 7.98 -10.11
N THR A 611 15.89 8.41 -9.41
CA THR A 611 15.90 8.61 -7.97
C THR A 611 15.51 10.03 -7.59
N SER A 612 16.10 11.02 -8.25
CA SER A 612 15.93 12.43 -7.92
C SER A 612 14.80 13.06 -8.73
N LYS A 613 14.01 13.93 -8.09
CA LYS A 613 12.91 14.65 -8.75
C LYS A 613 13.44 15.63 -9.80
N GLY A 614 12.70 15.75 -10.90
CA GLY A 614 12.90 16.81 -11.89
C GLY A 614 13.97 16.51 -12.93
N PHE A 615 14.60 15.33 -12.89
CA PHE A 615 15.47 14.89 -13.97
C PHE A 615 14.64 14.32 -15.12
N GLU A 616 14.61 15.05 -16.23
CA GLU A 616 14.00 14.59 -17.47
C GLU A 616 14.89 13.59 -18.22
N ILE A 617 14.31 12.90 -19.19
CA ILE A 617 15.05 12.02 -20.08
C ILE A 617 16.25 12.73 -20.71
N GLY A 618 17.40 12.06 -20.74
CA GLY A 618 18.67 12.62 -21.22
C GLY A 618 19.38 13.50 -20.20
N HIS A 619 18.77 13.79 -19.05
CA HIS A 619 19.39 14.58 -17.99
C HIS A 619 19.75 13.69 -16.80
N ILE A 620 21.04 13.70 -16.47
CA ILE A 620 21.59 13.07 -15.26
C ILE A 620 22.54 14.06 -14.58
N PRO A 621 22.88 13.89 -13.29
CA PRO A 621 23.84 14.74 -12.62
C PRO A 621 25.16 14.84 -13.40
N PRO A 622 25.76 16.03 -13.57
CA PRO A 622 26.99 16.20 -14.34
C PRO A 622 28.14 15.31 -13.84
N GLN A 623 28.19 15.04 -12.53
CA GLN A 623 29.19 14.19 -11.90
C GLN A 623 29.09 12.72 -12.33
N MET A 624 27.96 12.31 -12.89
CA MET A 624 27.66 10.94 -13.34
C MET A 624 27.62 10.81 -14.87
N SER A 625 28.00 11.88 -15.60
CA SER A 625 27.86 11.96 -17.06
C SER A 625 28.90 11.15 -17.85
N ASN A 626 30.00 10.69 -17.22
CA ASN A 626 30.98 9.85 -17.90
C ASN A 626 30.40 8.43 -18.10
N LEU A 627 30.12 8.11 -19.37
CA LEU A 627 29.50 6.85 -19.82
C LEU A 627 30.39 5.62 -19.68
N GLU A 628 31.72 5.78 -19.59
CA GLU A 628 32.65 4.65 -19.42
C GLU A 628 32.46 3.90 -18.09
N HIS A 629 31.81 4.54 -17.12
CA HIS A 629 31.53 3.97 -15.81
C HIS A 629 30.15 3.31 -15.71
N TRP A 630 29.38 3.28 -16.80
CA TRP A 630 28.05 2.70 -16.86
C TRP A 630 28.03 1.40 -17.64
N ASN A 631 27.47 0.35 -17.05
CA ASN A 631 27.30 -0.96 -17.70
C ASN A 631 25.82 -1.26 -17.88
N VAL A 632 25.46 -1.82 -19.03
CA VAL A 632 24.10 -2.32 -19.28
C VAL A 632 23.92 -3.63 -18.52
N ALA A 633 23.12 -3.60 -17.46
CA ALA A 633 22.78 -4.78 -16.68
C ALA A 633 21.65 -5.57 -17.33
N LEU A 634 20.64 -4.89 -17.88
CA LEU A 634 19.55 -5.53 -18.61
C LEU A 634 19.22 -4.72 -19.86
N LEU A 635 18.84 -5.41 -20.92
CA LEU A 635 18.34 -4.82 -22.15
C LEU A 635 17.13 -5.63 -22.60
N ASN A 636 16.02 -4.97 -22.86
CA ASN A 636 14.85 -5.66 -23.38
C ASN A 636 14.98 -5.90 -24.89
N ALA A 637 14.55 -7.08 -25.33
CA ALA A 637 14.80 -7.58 -26.69
C ALA A 637 13.75 -7.15 -27.73
N LYS A 638 12.87 -6.19 -27.40
CA LYS A 638 11.76 -5.79 -28.27
C LYS A 638 12.09 -4.63 -29.19
#